data_AF-A0A2S9H0R5-F1
#
_entry.id   AF-A0A2S9H0R5-F1
#
_cell.length_a   1.000
_cell.length_b   1.000
_cell.length_c   1.000
_cell.angle_alpha   90.00
_cell.angle_beta   90.00
_cell.angle_gamma   90.00
#
_symmetry.space_group_name_H-M   'P 1'
#
loop_
_entity.id
_entity.type
_entity.pdbx_description
1 polymer ?
#
loop_
_entity_poly.entity_id
_entity_poly.type
_entity_poly.pdbx_seq_one_letter_code
_entity_poly.pdbx_strand_id
1 'polypeptide(L)'
;MKRLFRYQRKITPLAFIQLFAGTLLVASNLCSAQVKIATVTSGATASQAASIDLDKKPTKPTATSTKKTVNITGYNQNIRQENFKGLSKTVVLTMQKQLESIYQSFPDWQRDYELKHEPLNDGIVGPITLSWLQRFAFSFKINSVGDYANEIVKNVDRIAQFGDRHRADLTILLSPEFEAWDSAEIDKLQTQDFQIRRQGSDKELIDLVNRFRGNRKTPPPASKPFVDESAYFNYSLNQNDLDLLGNKDQIVQILGPFKDKEFNSTEALRVAVKQAMGGREYFLNQIWPLIEKNAADFDGYLINDAALKKLKETSDFPAAVIDELRLQGTTYFKTKELFDAFLNEKFNDDTTTLSEGERQSIIEAAHVFDNVHLTEQSLSTIQNELKGNIQNTGAPAVVVRLLRQIKDVSYPEVSLFRSAAISKIEMGIGACKMNSSGSNPYVASLRIADEDFDLLEKELGALHAQTFNGKDTLEHLAELKKLRSQATQCDKATLQESHLWVEQIYQAYLALEIESIAKKRIPDEIATIHLKGGECGCALDEFSGVVYGFYPYWNNSKSTQTINFSVLNRVAYYGLSVDNVGDLQLGTTPLDVHDGLAEENQFLRIAHQYNSKVDWLIQKNDWNGDWKKYSRENKHAVFQALITNITQLLRTKLSDTASRLKPYTSLGISSRPTRGDGITLYFPNYPTDPDSALLFNDFYLTLRKELALDNIGVNILISQDVINDSGGNQQGAFNLTNMISLRKKTAQQDNSTDHTAVKEYLLILLDESSRNAKKQFRQDLDNVPGLNGIERVQFLRSIIPVLQFDNHNWQQLEDDIVYASDNFGGIGLWAPNFDNIAIPVTDLSQSCFHSQQIAVCLLKNYRPANLAERIPSGIERFTCVNRWGLQLTLTLFLFAAIVIVVLFIKYCEVQVFVKRYFLWILGCTLLPPISIFVLLLNYDPYLASLSKGNVPFIIAMGASAFIVIFGYLYLRSQRTVPQRQRAIPQRQGLGFPIITWIIENDERGFRWIIRNRGTGYAIIKRIEILLDGQAVADAKTALEAVLNSNKHLLWKSLPLIGKKMLPNEEVIGLAISDPASAIAFDKKLREHKLQVHITYCSANNDQWVSDGKEVSVVAAASY
;
A
#
# COMPACT_ATOMS: atom_id res chain seq x y z
N MET A 1 -2.67 41.47 12.42
CA MET A 1 -2.06 40.11 12.41
C MET A 1 -2.23 39.32 11.09
N LYS A 2 -2.57 39.93 9.94
CA LYS A 2 -2.79 39.22 8.64
C LYS A 2 -1.82 39.62 7.49
N ARG A 3 -0.69 40.28 7.80
CA ARG A 3 0.28 40.81 6.79
C ARG A 3 1.72 40.28 6.89
N LEU A 4 2.00 39.30 7.76
CA LEU A 4 3.36 38.81 8.04
C LEU A 4 3.73 37.45 7.40
N PHE A 5 2.80 36.79 6.70
CA PHE A 5 2.97 35.41 6.21
C PHE A 5 3.28 35.25 4.70
N ARG A 6 3.63 36.33 3.98
CA ARG A 6 3.87 36.29 2.52
C ARG A 6 5.35 36.27 2.07
N TYR A 7 6.31 36.14 2.98
CA TYR A 7 7.74 36.26 2.67
C TYR A 7 8.64 35.18 3.31
N GLN A 8 8.29 33.90 3.14
CA GLN A 8 9.16 32.76 3.49
C GLN A 8 9.10 31.63 2.43
N ARG A 9 9.56 31.90 1.20
CA ARG A 9 9.75 30.84 0.17
C ARG A 9 11.07 30.92 -0.62
N LYS A 10 12.05 31.70 -0.15
CA LYS A 10 13.45 31.68 -0.63
C LYS A 10 14.42 31.88 0.54
N ILE A 11 14.78 30.78 1.20
CA ILE A 11 15.95 30.72 2.07
C ILE A 11 16.71 29.45 1.69
N THR A 12 17.93 29.61 1.20
CA THR A 12 18.89 28.53 0.91
C THR A 12 19.48 27.97 2.21
N PRO A 13 19.95 26.70 2.23
CA PRO A 13 20.36 26.03 3.47
C PRO A 13 21.61 26.60 4.17
N LEU A 14 22.26 27.63 3.62
CA LEU A 14 23.40 28.30 4.26
C LEU A 14 23.03 29.21 5.45
N ALA A 15 21.77 29.63 5.58
CA ALA A 15 21.39 30.67 6.55
C ALA A 15 21.34 30.20 8.02
N PHE A 16 21.29 28.89 8.29
CA PHE A 16 21.02 28.37 9.64
C PHE A 16 22.22 28.40 10.61
N ILE A 17 23.43 28.64 10.10
CA ILE A 17 24.67 28.63 10.90
C ILE A 17 24.93 29.98 11.62
N GLN A 18 24.34 31.08 11.17
CA GLN A 18 24.60 32.42 11.74
C GLN A 18 23.73 32.80 12.95
N LEU A 19 22.72 32.02 13.32
CA LEU A 19 21.70 32.43 14.32
C LEU A 19 21.89 31.88 15.74
N PHE A 20 22.95 31.10 16.01
CA PHE A 20 23.21 30.50 17.34
C PHE A 20 24.27 31.22 18.19
N ALA A 21 24.78 32.37 17.75
CA ALA A 21 25.89 33.08 18.40
C ALA A 21 25.46 34.15 19.44
N GLY A 22 24.19 34.23 19.84
CA GLY A 22 23.68 35.42 20.54
C GLY A 22 22.49 35.26 21.49
N THR A 23 22.57 34.40 22.51
CA THR A 23 21.79 34.57 23.77
C THR A 23 22.40 33.73 24.90
N LEU A 24 23.13 34.37 25.82
CA LEU A 24 23.58 33.70 27.06
C LEU A 24 23.88 34.73 28.16
N LEU A 25 22.85 35.38 28.70
CA LEU A 25 22.93 36.19 29.93
C LEU A 25 21.53 36.56 30.45
N VAL A 26 21.14 35.95 31.57
CA VAL A 26 20.61 36.55 32.83
C VAL A 26 20.32 35.37 33.77
N ALA A 27 20.66 35.50 35.05
CA ALA A 27 20.60 34.43 36.03
C ALA A 27 19.71 34.77 37.24
N SER A 28 19.24 33.70 37.90
CA SER A 28 19.01 33.55 39.35
C SER A 28 18.05 34.50 40.11
N ASN A 29 17.01 33.90 40.71
CA ASN A 29 16.77 33.79 42.17
C ASN A 29 15.64 32.76 42.41
N LEU A 30 15.81 31.68 43.20
CA LEU A 30 15.62 31.55 44.67
C LEU A 30 14.14 31.77 45.12
N CYS A 31 13.51 30.96 45.99
CA CYS A 31 13.87 29.70 46.68
C CYS A 31 12.60 29.06 47.33
N SER A 32 12.67 27.79 47.80
CA SER A 32 11.73 27.14 48.77
C SER A 32 10.26 26.92 48.30
N ALA A 33 9.44 25.97 48.76
CA ALA A 33 9.53 24.65 49.43
C ALA A 33 8.12 23.98 49.27
N GLN A 34 7.73 22.77 49.71
CA GLN A 34 8.33 21.69 50.52
C GLN A 34 7.64 20.34 50.15
N VAL A 35 8.08 19.19 50.68
CA VAL A 35 7.46 17.86 50.49
C VAL A 35 6.36 17.58 51.53
N LYS A 36 5.28 16.89 51.13
CA LYS A 36 4.47 16.07 52.07
C LYS A 36 4.05 14.74 51.45
N ILE A 37 4.52 13.66 52.06
CA ILE A 37 4.07 12.28 51.85
C ILE A 37 2.97 12.00 52.89
N ALA A 38 1.91 11.29 52.51
CA ALA A 38 0.98 10.67 53.45
C ALA A 38 0.42 9.36 52.89
N THR A 39 0.96 8.25 53.36
CA THR A 39 0.36 6.91 53.29
C THR A 39 -0.78 6.79 54.30
N VAL A 40 -1.90 6.15 53.92
CA VAL A 40 -2.77 5.45 54.87
C VAL A 40 -3.20 4.11 54.27
N THR A 41 -2.90 3.05 55.02
CA THR A 41 -3.32 1.66 54.82
C THR A 41 -4.44 1.28 55.79
N SER A 42 -5.49 0.62 55.29
CA SER A 42 -6.32 -0.38 56.01
C SER A 42 -7.50 -0.80 55.10
N GLY A 43 -8.04 -2.01 55.16
CA GLY A 43 -7.67 -3.21 55.93
C GLY A 43 -8.51 -4.41 55.42
N ALA A 44 -8.06 -5.63 55.68
CA ALA A 44 -8.70 -6.86 55.21
C ALA A 44 -9.59 -7.51 56.28
N THR A 45 -10.56 -8.33 55.85
CA THR A 45 -10.96 -9.61 56.49
C THR A 45 -11.89 -10.38 55.52
N ALA A 46 -11.50 -11.58 55.09
CA ALA A 46 -11.90 -12.90 55.65
C ALA A 46 -13.36 -13.29 55.26
N SER A 47 -13.55 -14.20 54.30
CA SER A 47 -13.40 -15.67 54.41
C SER A 47 -14.58 -16.35 55.12
N GLN A 48 -15.29 -17.20 54.38
CA GLN A 48 -15.78 -18.47 54.92
C GLN A 48 -15.92 -19.51 53.81
N ALA A 49 -15.25 -20.65 54.00
CA ALA A 49 -15.47 -21.87 53.25
C ALA A 49 -16.39 -22.80 54.05
N ALA A 50 -17.16 -23.64 53.36
CA ALA A 50 -17.76 -24.83 53.93
C ALA A 50 -17.75 -25.95 52.87
N SER A 51 -16.89 -26.94 53.10
CA SER A 51 -16.90 -28.24 52.42
C SER A 51 -17.68 -29.26 53.27
N ILE A 52 -17.93 -30.45 52.68
CA ILE A 52 -18.39 -31.75 53.22
C ILE A 52 -19.73 -32.21 52.60
N ASP A 53 -19.95 -33.48 52.24
CA ASP A 53 -19.08 -34.51 51.64
C ASP A 53 -19.96 -35.68 51.11
N LEU A 54 -19.40 -36.50 50.21
CA LEU A 54 -19.72 -37.92 49.91
C LEU A 54 -21.12 -38.39 49.39
N ASP A 55 -21.02 -39.49 48.63
CA ASP A 55 -22.05 -40.49 48.26
C ASP A 55 -23.27 -40.14 47.40
N LYS A 56 -23.10 -40.25 46.06
CA LYS A 56 -23.60 -41.42 45.28
C LYS A 56 -23.34 -41.33 43.77
N LYS A 57 -23.11 -42.49 43.14
CA LYS A 57 -23.06 -42.71 41.68
C LYS A 57 -23.69 -44.09 41.39
N PRO A 58 -24.31 -44.33 40.22
CA PRO A 58 -25.14 -43.45 39.38
C PRO A 58 -26.59 -43.97 39.25
N THR A 59 -27.55 -43.09 38.92
CA THR A 59 -28.86 -43.52 38.41
C THR A 59 -29.17 -42.90 37.05
N LYS A 60 -29.83 -43.71 36.22
CA LYS A 60 -30.09 -43.53 34.79
C LYS A 60 -31.09 -42.36 34.57
N PRO A 61 -30.82 -41.37 33.70
CA PRO A 61 -31.79 -40.30 33.46
C PRO A 61 -33.02 -40.82 32.71
N THR A 62 -34.18 -40.71 33.35
CA THR A 62 -35.48 -40.95 32.71
C THR A 62 -35.74 -39.85 31.67
N ALA A 63 -36.14 -40.22 30.46
CA ALA A 63 -36.50 -39.26 29.43
C ALA A 63 -37.79 -38.52 29.81
N THR A 64 -37.67 -37.24 30.19
CA THR A 64 -38.83 -36.36 30.38
C THR A 64 -39.05 -35.54 29.11
N SER A 65 -40.24 -35.67 28.53
CA SER A 65 -40.61 -35.00 27.27
C SER A 65 -40.55 -33.48 27.38
N THR A 66 -39.48 -32.88 26.86
CA THR A 66 -39.43 -31.45 26.57
C THR A 66 -40.21 -31.19 25.28
N LYS A 67 -41.43 -30.67 25.41
CA LYS A 67 -42.14 -30.03 24.31
C LYS A 67 -41.19 -29.00 23.67
N LYS A 68 -40.84 -29.19 22.39
CA LYS A 68 -40.20 -28.16 21.57
C LYS A 68 -41.18 -27.01 21.39
N THR A 69 -41.14 -26.02 22.28
CA THR A 69 -41.74 -24.72 22.02
C THR A 69 -40.91 -24.05 20.93
N VAL A 70 -41.40 -24.08 19.68
CA VAL A 70 -40.78 -23.30 18.60
C VAL A 70 -41.13 -21.83 18.86
N ASN A 71 -40.17 -21.06 19.36
CA ASN A 71 -40.30 -19.61 19.46
C ASN A 71 -40.22 -19.01 18.05
N ILE A 72 -41.36 -18.93 17.37
CA ILE A 72 -41.51 -18.16 16.14
C ILE A 72 -41.57 -16.68 16.52
N THR A 73 -40.50 -15.95 16.30
CA THR A 73 -40.43 -14.49 16.49
C THR A 73 -41.29 -13.77 15.44
N GLY A 74 -42.08 -12.77 15.86
CA GLY A 74 -42.83 -11.88 14.95
C GLY A 74 -44.34 -11.75 15.13
N TYR A 75 -44.95 -12.38 16.14
CA TYR A 75 -46.42 -12.34 16.36
C TYR A 75 -46.80 -11.90 17.78
N ASN A 76 -47.79 -11.01 17.91
CA ASN A 76 -48.39 -10.66 19.20
C ASN A 76 -49.48 -11.68 19.59
N GLN A 77 -49.05 -12.79 20.19
CA GLN A 77 -49.92 -13.93 20.55
C GLN A 77 -51.02 -13.61 21.60
N ASN A 78 -50.99 -12.44 22.24
CA ASN A 78 -52.06 -11.99 23.12
C ASN A 78 -53.32 -11.55 22.35
N ILE A 79 -53.22 -11.42 21.02
CA ILE A 79 -54.35 -11.12 20.14
C ILE A 79 -55.09 -12.40 19.78
N ARG A 80 -56.39 -12.43 20.08
CA ARG A 80 -57.23 -13.62 19.97
C ARG A 80 -58.47 -13.37 19.11
N GLN A 81 -58.92 -14.43 18.44
CA GLN A 81 -60.09 -14.42 17.57
C GLN A 81 -61.36 -13.95 18.30
N GLU A 82 -61.53 -14.32 19.57
CA GLU A 82 -62.72 -13.93 20.35
C GLU A 82 -62.98 -12.42 20.42
N ASN A 83 -61.94 -11.59 20.37
CA ASN A 83 -62.06 -10.14 20.56
C ASN A 83 -62.53 -9.40 19.30
N PHE A 84 -62.51 -10.07 18.13
CA PHE A 84 -63.03 -9.51 16.87
C PHE A 84 -64.48 -9.91 16.58
N LYS A 85 -65.12 -10.73 17.43
CA LYS A 85 -66.50 -11.22 17.22
C LYS A 85 -67.57 -10.12 17.21
N GLY A 86 -67.26 -8.93 17.73
CA GLY A 86 -68.15 -7.77 17.71
C GLY A 86 -68.08 -6.91 16.43
N LEU A 87 -67.15 -7.20 15.51
CA LEU A 87 -67.01 -6.43 14.27
C LEU A 87 -68.03 -6.88 13.22
N SER A 88 -68.58 -5.94 12.46
CA SER A 88 -69.46 -6.26 11.33
C SER A 88 -68.64 -6.84 10.17
N LYS A 89 -69.27 -7.71 9.35
CA LYS A 89 -68.64 -8.30 8.16
C LYS A 89 -68.00 -7.24 7.25
N THR A 90 -68.66 -6.09 7.07
CA THR A 90 -68.14 -4.96 6.29
C THR A 90 -66.84 -4.40 6.86
N VAL A 91 -66.72 -4.24 8.18
CA VAL A 91 -65.48 -3.77 8.82
C VAL A 91 -64.35 -4.79 8.64
N VAL A 92 -64.64 -6.09 8.77
CA VAL A 92 -63.65 -7.15 8.57
C VAL A 92 -63.15 -7.19 7.13
N LEU A 93 -64.05 -7.07 6.14
CA LEU A 93 -63.69 -6.98 4.71
C LEU A 93 -62.79 -5.76 4.42
N THR A 94 -63.12 -4.59 4.98
CA THR A 94 -62.30 -3.38 4.81
C THR A 94 -60.90 -3.56 5.42
N MET A 95 -60.81 -4.10 6.63
CA MET A 95 -59.55 -4.40 7.31
C MET A 95 -58.71 -5.44 6.55
N GLN A 96 -59.34 -6.48 6.02
CA GLN A 96 -58.72 -7.50 5.16
C GLN A 96 -58.07 -6.87 3.91
N LYS A 97 -58.81 -6.02 3.19
CA LYS A 97 -58.31 -5.27 2.02
C LYS A 97 -57.18 -4.28 2.37
N GLN A 98 -57.20 -3.70 3.56
CA GLN A 98 -56.12 -2.81 4.02
C GLN A 98 -54.85 -3.61 4.36
N LEU A 99 -54.98 -4.78 4.98
CA LEU A 99 -53.86 -5.71 5.18
C LEU A 99 -53.26 -6.17 3.84
N GLU A 100 -54.10 -6.39 2.82
CA GLU A 100 -53.64 -6.67 1.44
C GLU A 100 -52.76 -5.54 0.90
N SER A 101 -53.18 -4.27 0.98
CA SER A 101 -52.30 -3.16 0.58
C SER A 101 -50.98 -3.20 1.36
N ILE A 102 -51.00 -3.41 2.68
CA ILE A 102 -49.78 -3.42 3.51
C ILE A 102 -48.82 -4.56 3.11
N TYR A 103 -49.33 -5.78 2.87
CA TYR A 103 -48.52 -7.00 2.79
C TYR A 103 -48.45 -7.69 1.41
N GLN A 104 -49.17 -7.26 0.38
CA GLN A 104 -49.19 -7.89 -0.97
C GLN A 104 -47.83 -8.23 -1.61
N SER A 105 -46.74 -7.55 -1.22
CA SER A 105 -45.37 -7.78 -1.69
C SER A 105 -44.61 -8.86 -0.92
N PHE A 106 -45.23 -9.49 0.08
CA PHE A 106 -44.62 -10.53 0.91
C PHE A 106 -44.96 -11.94 0.36
N PRO A 107 -43.97 -12.83 0.13
CA PRO A 107 -44.22 -14.15 -0.48
C PRO A 107 -45.11 -15.08 0.36
N ASP A 108 -45.14 -14.90 1.69
CA ASP A 108 -46.04 -15.62 2.59
C ASP A 108 -47.47 -15.05 2.56
N TRP A 109 -47.67 -13.74 2.30
CA TRP A 109 -49.01 -13.18 2.05
C TRP A 109 -49.63 -13.77 0.78
N GLN A 110 -48.87 -13.83 -0.31
CA GLN A 110 -49.34 -14.37 -1.59
C GLN A 110 -49.77 -15.83 -1.45
N ARG A 111 -48.96 -16.66 -0.77
CA ARG A 111 -49.28 -18.06 -0.48
C ARG A 111 -50.54 -18.22 0.37
N ASP A 112 -50.69 -17.43 1.43
CA ASP A 112 -51.85 -17.51 2.33
C ASP A 112 -53.16 -17.07 1.65
N TYR A 113 -53.06 -16.12 0.70
CA TYR A 113 -54.17 -15.61 -0.11
C TYR A 113 -54.65 -16.61 -1.19
N GLU A 114 -53.75 -17.47 -1.71
CA GLU A 114 -54.06 -18.45 -2.76
C GLU A 114 -54.77 -19.73 -2.26
N LEU A 115 -54.99 -19.89 -0.95
CA LEU A 115 -55.63 -21.07 -0.36
C LEU A 115 -57.14 -21.12 -0.68
N LYS A 116 -57.63 -22.28 -1.16
CA LYS A 116 -59.04 -22.46 -1.54
C LYS A 116 -60.00 -22.24 -0.35
N HIS A 117 -61.13 -21.59 -0.65
CA HIS A 117 -62.09 -20.97 0.29
C HIS A 117 -61.64 -19.61 0.88
N GLU A 118 -60.88 -18.85 0.09
CA GLU A 118 -60.57 -17.41 0.21
C GLU A 118 -60.44 -16.83 1.65
N PRO A 119 -59.50 -17.35 2.46
CA PRO A 119 -59.08 -16.65 3.66
C PRO A 119 -58.53 -15.26 3.28
N LEU A 120 -58.64 -14.28 4.17
CA LEU A 120 -58.23 -12.88 3.94
C LEU A 120 -59.12 -12.04 3.00
N ASN A 121 -60.24 -12.55 2.49
CA ASN A 121 -61.27 -11.70 1.85
C ASN A 121 -62.73 -12.10 2.15
N ASP A 122 -62.93 -13.14 2.97
CA ASP A 122 -64.22 -13.74 3.32
C ASP A 122 -65.11 -12.87 4.22
N GLY A 123 -64.54 -11.83 4.84
CA GLY A 123 -65.16 -10.99 5.86
C GLY A 123 -65.24 -11.67 7.24
N ILE A 124 -64.40 -12.67 7.50
CA ILE A 124 -64.31 -13.40 8.76
C ILE A 124 -62.86 -13.31 9.29
N VAL A 125 -62.71 -13.02 10.58
CA VAL A 125 -61.39 -13.17 11.23
C VAL A 125 -61.15 -14.65 11.51
N GLY A 126 -60.80 -15.41 10.47
CA GLY A 126 -60.36 -16.81 10.55
C GLY A 126 -58.91 -16.94 11.05
N PRO A 127 -58.35 -18.17 11.15
CA PRO A 127 -56.99 -18.41 11.65
C PRO A 127 -55.89 -17.64 10.88
N ILE A 128 -56.05 -17.53 9.55
CA ILE A 128 -55.11 -16.81 8.67
C ILE A 128 -55.28 -15.30 8.85
N THR A 129 -56.49 -14.75 8.79
CA THR A 129 -56.73 -13.33 9.12
C THR A 129 -56.19 -12.97 10.52
N LEU A 130 -56.31 -13.88 11.49
CA LEU A 130 -55.76 -13.70 12.84
C LEU A 130 -54.22 -13.66 12.87
N SER A 131 -53.52 -14.53 12.14
CA SER A 131 -52.04 -14.51 12.12
C SER A 131 -51.53 -13.19 11.54
N TRP A 132 -52.13 -12.70 10.45
CA TRP A 132 -51.77 -11.41 9.85
C TRP A 132 -52.07 -10.22 10.77
N LEU A 133 -53.16 -10.24 11.54
CA LEU A 133 -53.43 -9.24 12.58
C LEU A 133 -52.44 -9.31 13.75
N GLN A 134 -52.04 -10.52 14.18
CA GLN A 134 -51.01 -10.73 15.20
C GLN A 134 -49.64 -10.21 14.76
N ARG A 135 -49.29 -10.37 13.47
CA ARG A 135 -48.07 -9.84 12.85
C ARG A 135 -48.11 -8.32 12.73
N PHE A 136 -49.22 -7.77 12.22
CA PHE A 136 -49.43 -6.32 12.14
C PHE A 136 -49.27 -5.65 13.51
N ALA A 137 -49.93 -6.20 14.54
CA ALA A 137 -49.86 -5.65 15.89
C ALA A 137 -48.46 -5.76 16.53
N PHE A 138 -47.66 -6.75 16.13
CA PHE A 138 -46.25 -6.83 16.50
C PHE A 138 -45.44 -5.73 15.78
N SER A 139 -45.58 -5.61 14.45
CA SER A 139 -44.90 -4.60 13.61
C SER A 139 -45.27 -3.15 13.91
N PHE A 140 -46.42 -2.87 14.53
CA PHE A 140 -46.83 -1.52 14.94
C PHE A 140 -47.01 -1.36 16.46
N LYS A 141 -46.45 -2.31 17.24
CA LYS A 141 -46.34 -2.24 18.71
C LYS A 141 -47.68 -1.94 19.39
N ILE A 142 -48.78 -2.52 18.91
CA ILE A 142 -50.14 -2.29 19.43
C ILE A 142 -50.29 -2.94 20.82
N ASN A 143 -50.88 -2.22 21.78
CA ASN A 143 -51.17 -2.75 23.11
C ASN A 143 -52.38 -3.70 23.06
N SER A 144 -52.21 -4.95 23.50
CA SER A 144 -53.29 -5.95 23.58
C SER A 144 -54.04 -5.92 24.93
N VAL A 145 -54.31 -4.72 25.48
CA VAL A 145 -54.96 -4.52 26.79
C VAL A 145 -56.19 -3.65 26.60
N GLY A 146 -57.37 -4.14 27.01
CA GLY A 146 -58.66 -3.46 26.80
C GLY A 146 -59.32 -3.82 25.46
N ASP A 147 -60.21 -2.95 24.96
CA ASP A 147 -60.86 -3.10 23.66
C ASP A 147 -59.93 -2.69 22.48
N TYR A 148 -58.87 -3.47 22.31
CA TYR A 148 -57.85 -3.22 21.28
C TYR A 148 -58.32 -3.59 19.87
N ALA A 149 -59.42 -4.34 19.70
CA ALA A 149 -59.89 -4.78 18.38
C ALA A 149 -60.25 -3.56 17.50
N ASN A 150 -60.92 -2.57 18.09
CA ASN A 150 -61.22 -1.30 17.44
C ASN A 150 -59.98 -0.42 17.21
N GLU A 151 -58.93 -0.54 18.03
CA GLU A 151 -57.64 0.16 17.83
C GLU A 151 -56.86 -0.44 16.65
N ILE A 152 -56.84 -1.77 16.54
CA ILE A 152 -56.18 -2.47 15.43
C ILE A 152 -56.82 -2.09 14.09
N VAL A 153 -58.15 -2.11 13.98
CA VAL A 153 -58.86 -1.71 12.74
C VAL A 153 -58.46 -0.30 12.30
N LYS A 154 -58.45 0.68 13.23
CA LYS A 154 -58.05 2.06 12.93
C LYS A 154 -56.59 2.18 12.52
N ASN A 155 -55.70 1.39 13.14
CA ASN A 155 -54.28 1.41 12.81
C ASN A 155 -53.97 0.71 11.48
N VAL A 156 -54.66 -0.37 11.15
CA VAL A 156 -54.56 -1.03 9.84
C VAL A 156 -54.95 -0.04 8.72
N ASP A 157 -56.05 0.71 8.89
CA ASP A 157 -56.44 1.78 7.96
C ASP A 157 -55.38 2.88 7.84
N ARG A 158 -54.92 3.45 8.97
CA ARG A 158 -53.86 4.48 9.00
C ARG A 158 -52.59 4.04 8.27
N ILE A 159 -52.13 2.81 8.54
CA ILE A 159 -50.89 2.28 7.95
C ILE A 159 -51.06 1.92 6.48
N ALA A 160 -52.24 1.46 6.04
CA ALA A 160 -52.53 1.29 4.62
C ALA A 160 -52.49 2.63 3.88
N GLN A 161 -53.16 3.67 4.40
CA GLN A 161 -53.12 5.03 3.85
C GLN A 161 -51.72 5.66 3.86
N PHE A 162 -50.86 5.28 4.81
CA PHE A 162 -49.43 5.63 4.79
C PHE A 162 -48.69 4.87 3.67
N GLY A 163 -48.89 3.54 3.58
CA GLY A 163 -48.28 2.66 2.58
C GLY A 163 -48.60 3.01 1.13
N ASP A 164 -49.82 3.48 0.87
CA ASP A 164 -50.26 3.94 -0.46
C ASP A 164 -49.50 5.21 -0.92
N ARG A 165 -49.02 6.02 0.02
CA ARG A 165 -48.27 7.28 -0.25
C ARG A 165 -46.75 7.15 -0.08
N HIS A 166 -46.31 6.25 0.81
CA HIS A 166 -44.93 6.11 1.28
C HIS A 166 -44.45 4.65 1.24
N ARG A 167 -44.70 3.96 0.11
CA ARG A 167 -44.45 2.52 -0.06
C ARG A 167 -43.05 2.08 0.38
N ALA A 168 -42.01 2.82 -0.01
CA ALA A 168 -40.63 2.50 0.31
C ALA A 168 -40.31 2.63 1.82
N ASP A 169 -40.96 3.58 2.51
CA ASP A 169 -40.79 3.78 3.96
C ASP A 169 -41.58 2.71 4.74
N LEU A 170 -42.77 2.33 4.28
CA LEU A 170 -43.52 1.20 4.85
C LEU A 170 -42.74 -0.12 4.75
N THR A 171 -42.10 -0.41 3.61
CA THR A 171 -41.25 -1.61 3.46
C THR A 171 -40.13 -1.66 4.50
N ILE A 172 -39.58 -0.50 4.89
CA ILE A 172 -38.59 -0.41 5.97
C ILE A 172 -39.23 -0.66 7.34
N LEU A 173 -40.38 -0.04 7.66
CA LEU A 173 -41.09 -0.26 8.93
C LEU A 173 -41.51 -1.72 9.16
N LEU A 174 -41.68 -2.50 8.08
CA LEU A 174 -41.99 -3.93 8.11
C LEU A 174 -40.75 -4.84 8.05
N SER A 175 -39.53 -4.28 7.96
CA SER A 175 -38.30 -5.04 7.76
C SER A 175 -37.74 -5.62 9.07
N PRO A 176 -37.15 -6.84 9.07
CA PRO A 176 -36.50 -7.41 10.25
C PRO A 176 -35.34 -6.56 10.78
N GLU A 177 -34.63 -5.87 9.90
CA GLU A 177 -33.49 -5.02 10.24
C GLU A 177 -33.92 -3.75 10.99
N PHE A 178 -35.05 -3.16 10.59
CA PHE A 178 -35.65 -2.04 11.30
C PHE A 178 -36.16 -2.45 12.69
N GLU A 179 -36.83 -3.61 12.79
CA GLU A 179 -37.30 -4.17 14.05
C GLU A 179 -36.14 -4.49 15.01
N ALA A 180 -35.03 -5.03 14.51
CA ALA A 180 -33.83 -5.30 15.29
C ALA A 180 -33.13 -4.01 15.77
N TRP A 181 -33.11 -2.96 14.94
CA TRP A 181 -32.58 -1.65 15.32
C TRP A 181 -33.42 -0.97 16.42
N ASP A 182 -34.73 -0.85 16.24
CA ASP A 182 -35.66 -0.25 17.22
C ASP A 182 -35.65 -1.03 18.55
N SER A 183 -35.42 -2.35 18.49
CA SER A 183 -35.25 -3.20 19.67
C SER A 183 -33.91 -3.01 20.42
N ALA A 184 -32.92 -2.35 19.81
CA ALA A 184 -31.57 -2.15 20.37
C ALA A 184 -31.31 -0.70 20.86
N GLU A 185 -32.25 0.23 20.63
CA GLU A 185 -32.17 1.60 21.13
C GLU A 185 -32.41 1.68 22.66
N ILE A 186 -31.93 2.77 23.28
CA ILE A 186 -32.04 2.98 24.74
C ILE A 186 -33.51 3.06 25.16
N ASP A 187 -33.91 2.42 26.27
CA ASP A 187 -35.29 2.29 26.79
C ASP A 187 -36.21 3.51 26.58
N LYS A 188 -35.69 4.72 26.81
CA LYS A 188 -36.44 5.98 26.66
C LYS A 188 -36.74 6.34 25.20
N LEU A 189 -35.80 6.10 24.28
CA LEU A 189 -35.97 6.29 22.85
C LEU A 189 -36.86 5.18 22.27
N GLN A 190 -36.59 3.92 22.62
CA GLN A 190 -37.43 2.78 22.24
C GLN A 190 -38.91 2.99 22.66
N THR A 191 -39.16 3.47 23.87
CA THR A 191 -40.53 3.81 24.32
C THR A 191 -41.17 4.88 23.43
N GLN A 192 -40.42 5.90 23.01
CA GLN A 192 -40.91 6.94 22.12
C GLN A 192 -41.18 6.40 20.71
N ASP A 193 -40.31 5.54 20.18
CA ASP A 193 -40.43 5.00 18.83
C ASP A 193 -41.55 3.97 18.72
N PHE A 194 -41.79 3.17 19.77
CA PHE A 194 -42.98 2.32 19.87
C PHE A 194 -44.28 3.14 19.91
N GLN A 195 -44.29 4.34 20.52
CA GLN A 195 -45.44 5.25 20.46
C GLN A 195 -45.64 5.82 19.05
N ILE A 196 -44.56 6.20 18.36
CA ILE A 196 -44.62 6.66 16.95
C ILE A 196 -45.16 5.57 16.03
N ARG A 197 -44.70 4.32 16.16
CA ARG A 197 -45.22 3.18 15.37
C ARG A 197 -46.71 2.95 15.62
N ARG A 198 -47.16 3.04 16.88
CA ARG A 198 -48.55 2.82 17.29
C ARG A 198 -49.52 3.93 16.90
N GLN A 199 -49.14 5.19 17.02
CA GLN A 199 -50.07 6.33 16.91
C GLN A 199 -49.47 7.62 16.32
N GLY A 200 -48.24 7.59 15.83
CA GLY A 200 -47.59 8.74 15.20
C GLY A 200 -48.22 9.14 13.86
N SER A 201 -48.01 10.40 13.49
CA SER A 201 -48.34 10.93 12.16
C SER A 201 -47.42 10.38 11.07
N ASP A 202 -47.82 10.50 9.81
CA ASP A 202 -47.01 10.13 8.64
C ASP A 202 -45.60 10.74 8.71
N LYS A 203 -45.50 12.00 9.16
CA LYS A 203 -44.23 12.70 9.33
C LYS A 203 -43.35 12.03 10.39
N GLU A 204 -43.92 11.67 11.54
CA GLU A 204 -43.15 11.01 12.61
C GLU A 204 -42.69 9.61 12.20
N LEU A 205 -43.49 8.88 11.42
CA LEU A 205 -43.06 7.62 10.80
C LEU A 205 -41.89 7.82 9.81
N ILE A 206 -41.95 8.85 8.97
CA ILE A 206 -40.86 9.21 8.04
C ILE A 206 -39.60 9.64 8.79
N ASP A 207 -39.73 10.48 9.82
CA ASP A 207 -38.61 10.92 10.66
C ASP A 207 -37.97 9.74 11.41
N LEU A 208 -38.76 8.75 11.83
CA LEU A 208 -38.27 7.49 12.42
C LEU A 208 -37.50 6.63 11.39
N VAL A 209 -38.03 6.45 10.18
CA VAL A 209 -37.35 5.74 9.08
C VAL A 209 -36.06 6.46 8.66
N ASN A 210 -36.05 7.78 8.64
CA ASN A 210 -34.85 8.57 8.33
C ASN A 210 -33.79 8.48 9.44
N ARG A 211 -34.20 8.32 10.70
CA ARG A 211 -33.29 8.03 11.81
C ARG A 211 -32.62 6.66 11.66
N PHE A 212 -33.38 5.62 11.30
CA PHE A 212 -32.84 4.31 10.95
C PHE A 212 -31.85 4.37 9.79
N ARG A 213 -32.17 5.12 8.73
CA ARG A 213 -31.26 5.36 7.59
C ARG A 213 -29.95 6.04 8.04
N GLY A 214 -30.04 7.04 8.92
CA GLY A 214 -28.89 7.81 9.42
C GLY A 214 -28.02 7.08 10.46
N ASN A 215 -28.58 6.16 11.24
CA ASN A 215 -27.83 5.38 12.26
C ASN A 215 -27.04 4.19 11.67
N ARG A 216 -27.05 3.98 10.35
CA ARG A 216 -26.22 2.97 9.67
C ARG A 216 -24.73 3.34 9.65
N LYS A 217 -24.06 3.16 10.79
CA LYS A 217 -22.68 2.64 10.78
C LYS A 217 -22.79 1.13 10.52
N THR A 218 -22.57 0.72 9.27
CA THR A 218 -22.82 -0.63 8.77
C THR A 218 -22.01 -1.71 9.51
N PRO A 219 -22.66 -2.67 10.20
CA PRO A 219 -22.21 -4.06 10.15
C PRO A 219 -22.51 -4.60 8.75
N PRO A 220 -21.71 -5.53 8.20
CA PRO A 220 -22.03 -6.15 6.92
C PRO A 220 -23.35 -6.94 7.05
N PRO A 221 -24.26 -6.85 6.06
CA PRO A 221 -25.48 -7.65 6.08
C PRO A 221 -25.12 -9.14 5.95
N ALA A 222 -25.72 -9.99 6.78
CA ALA A 222 -25.70 -11.42 6.57
C ALA A 222 -26.42 -11.73 5.24
N SER A 223 -25.64 -12.00 4.20
CA SER A 223 -26.14 -12.19 2.84
C SER A 223 -26.95 -13.49 2.74
N LYS A 224 -28.22 -13.38 2.34
CA LYS A 224 -28.86 -14.46 1.58
C LYS A 224 -28.08 -14.62 0.26
N PRO A 225 -27.95 -15.84 -0.28
CA PRO A 225 -27.15 -16.10 -1.49
C PRO A 225 -27.85 -15.56 -2.75
N PHE A 226 -27.76 -14.25 -2.94
CA PHE A 226 -27.80 -13.64 -4.26
C PHE A 226 -26.41 -13.81 -4.89
N VAL A 227 -26.33 -14.00 -6.21
CA VAL A 227 -25.03 -14.06 -6.89
C VAL A 227 -24.39 -12.68 -6.79
N ASP A 228 -23.30 -12.60 -6.02
CA ASP A 228 -22.62 -11.34 -5.71
C ASP A 228 -21.84 -10.84 -6.94
N GLU A 229 -22.50 -10.08 -7.81
CA GLU A 229 -21.88 -9.38 -8.94
C GLU A 229 -20.89 -8.29 -8.49
N SER A 230 -20.91 -7.88 -7.20
CA SER A 230 -19.95 -6.93 -6.62
C SER A 230 -18.72 -7.60 -6.00
N ALA A 231 -18.66 -8.93 -5.99
CA ALA A 231 -17.49 -9.66 -5.53
C ALA A 231 -16.28 -9.42 -6.45
N TYR A 232 -15.13 -9.19 -5.85
CA TYR A 232 -13.86 -9.15 -6.56
C TYR A 232 -13.31 -10.57 -6.73
N PHE A 233 -12.78 -10.85 -7.92
CA PHE A 233 -12.27 -12.17 -8.30
C PHE A 233 -10.83 -12.09 -8.79
N ASN A 234 -10.08 -13.17 -8.61
CA ASN A 234 -8.88 -13.47 -9.37
C ASN A 234 -9.04 -14.83 -10.06
N TYR A 235 -8.13 -15.19 -10.96
CA TYR A 235 -8.16 -16.45 -11.68
C TYR A 235 -6.84 -17.20 -11.43
N SER A 236 -6.92 -18.43 -10.94
CA SER A 236 -5.77 -19.29 -10.68
C SER A 236 -6.18 -20.76 -10.58
N LEU A 237 -5.29 -21.68 -10.93
CA LEU A 237 -5.50 -23.12 -10.79
C LEU A 237 -4.49 -23.68 -9.77
N ASN A 238 -4.98 -24.22 -8.66
CA ASN A 238 -4.16 -25.00 -7.72
C ASN A 238 -4.16 -26.50 -8.08
N GLN A 239 -3.46 -27.33 -7.31
CA GLN A 239 -3.39 -28.77 -7.56
C GLN A 239 -4.77 -29.46 -7.49
N ASN A 240 -5.60 -29.15 -6.48
CA ASN A 240 -6.94 -29.72 -6.34
C ASN A 240 -7.84 -29.31 -7.51
N ASP A 241 -7.70 -28.09 -8.02
CA ASP A 241 -8.46 -27.61 -9.19
C ASP A 241 -8.11 -28.42 -10.45
N LEU A 242 -6.83 -28.75 -10.66
CA LEU A 242 -6.37 -29.56 -11.78
C LEU A 242 -6.85 -31.02 -11.66
N ASP A 243 -6.85 -31.57 -10.45
CA ASP A 243 -7.36 -32.93 -10.18
C ASP A 243 -8.88 -32.99 -10.37
N LEU A 244 -9.61 -31.94 -9.95
CA LEU A 244 -11.03 -31.77 -10.24
C LEU A 244 -11.29 -31.64 -11.75
N LEU A 245 -10.50 -30.86 -12.49
CA LEU A 245 -10.65 -30.74 -13.96
C LEU A 245 -10.50 -32.07 -14.70
N GLY A 246 -9.65 -32.97 -14.21
CA GLY A 246 -9.41 -34.29 -14.84
C GLY A 246 -10.38 -35.41 -14.46
N ASN A 247 -11.23 -35.22 -13.46
CA ASN A 247 -12.13 -36.27 -12.97
C ASN A 247 -13.32 -36.50 -13.91
N LYS A 248 -13.62 -37.77 -14.21
CA LYS A 248 -14.79 -38.19 -15.00
C LYS A 248 -15.94 -38.61 -14.07
N ASP A 249 -17.17 -38.41 -14.53
CA ASP A 249 -18.43 -38.69 -13.81
C ASP A 249 -18.57 -37.98 -12.45
N GLN A 250 -18.01 -36.78 -12.31
CA GLN A 250 -17.97 -36.02 -11.05
C GLN A 250 -19.36 -35.83 -10.42
N ILE A 251 -20.37 -35.57 -11.25
CA ILE A 251 -21.72 -35.28 -10.78
C ILE A 251 -22.41 -36.55 -10.28
N VAL A 252 -22.19 -37.67 -10.97
CA VAL A 252 -22.69 -38.98 -10.55
C VAL A 252 -22.02 -39.41 -9.24
N GLN A 253 -20.73 -39.12 -9.06
CA GLN A 253 -20.01 -39.36 -7.81
C GLN A 253 -20.51 -38.47 -6.65
N ILE A 254 -20.82 -37.19 -6.91
CA ILE A 254 -21.43 -36.28 -5.92
C ILE A 254 -22.86 -36.71 -5.55
N LEU A 255 -23.62 -37.25 -6.51
CA LEU A 255 -25.00 -37.70 -6.29
C LEU A 255 -25.08 -39.13 -5.70
N GLY A 256 -24.06 -39.97 -5.88
CA GLY A 256 -24.01 -41.35 -5.36
C GLY A 256 -24.30 -41.50 -3.86
N PRO A 257 -23.75 -40.65 -2.96
CA PRO A 257 -24.10 -40.63 -1.53
C PRO A 257 -25.56 -40.29 -1.19
N PHE A 258 -26.36 -39.85 -2.17
CA PHE A 258 -27.80 -39.61 -2.05
C PHE A 258 -28.65 -40.74 -2.65
N LYS A 259 -28.02 -41.80 -3.20
CA LYS A 259 -28.71 -43.01 -3.67
C LYS A 259 -29.62 -43.55 -2.57
N ASP A 260 -30.90 -43.70 -2.89
CA ASP A 260 -31.97 -44.24 -2.05
C ASP A 260 -32.12 -43.52 -0.67
N LYS A 261 -31.53 -42.33 -0.52
CA LYS A 261 -31.60 -41.55 0.73
C LYS A 261 -32.85 -40.67 0.74
N GLU A 262 -33.63 -40.80 1.80
CA GLU A 262 -34.88 -40.06 2.00
C GLU A 262 -34.67 -38.60 2.41
N PHE A 263 -35.45 -37.70 1.80
CA PHE A 263 -35.53 -36.29 2.10
C PHE A 263 -36.99 -35.83 2.19
N ASN A 264 -37.36 -35.13 3.26
CA ASN A 264 -38.73 -34.69 3.54
C ASN A 264 -39.32 -33.69 2.50
N SER A 265 -38.54 -33.24 1.52
CA SER A 265 -39.00 -32.44 0.37
C SER A 265 -37.91 -32.33 -0.70
N THR A 266 -38.33 -31.95 -1.91
CA THR A 266 -37.46 -31.60 -3.05
C THR A 266 -36.46 -30.50 -2.71
N GLU A 267 -36.86 -29.50 -1.89
CA GLU A 267 -35.96 -28.45 -1.40
C GLU A 267 -34.98 -28.95 -0.33
N ALA A 268 -35.35 -29.95 0.49
CA ALA A 268 -34.41 -30.58 1.42
C ALA A 268 -33.32 -31.38 0.67
N LEU A 269 -33.72 -32.09 -0.40
CA LEU A 269 -32.77 -32.71 -1.34
C LEU A 269 -31.89 -31.63 -2.01
N ARG A 270 -32.48 -30.50 -2.45
CA ARG A 270 -31.75 -29.39 -3.08
C ARG A 270 -30.66 -28.82 -2.18
N VAL A 271 -30.97 -28.55 -0.91
CA VAL A 271 -30.01 -28.05 0.08
C VAL A 271 -28.90 -29.07 0.33
N ALA A 272 -29.22 -30.36 0.42
CA ALA A 272 -28.23 -31.41 0.62
C ALA A 272 -27.28 -31.56 -0.60
N VAL A 273 -27.83 -31.59 -1.81
CA VAL A 273 -27.03 -31.61 -3.06
C VAL A 273 -26.19 -30.34 -3.17
N LYS A 274 -26.76 -29.16 -2.87
CA LYS A 274 -26.03 -27.88 -2.82
C LYS A 274 -24.83 -27.93 -1.87
N GLN A 275 -25.00 -28.52 -0.69
CA GLN A 275 -23.93 -28.68 0.28
C GLN A 275 -22.83 -29.64 -0.21
N ALA A 276 -23.19 -30.73 -0.89
CA ALA A 276 -22.22 -31.66 -1.48
C ALA A 276 -21.51 -31.12 -2.74
N MET A 277 -22.15 -30.22 -3.49
CA MET A 277 -21.61 -29.55 -4.69
C MET A 277 -20.48 -28.55 -4.38
N GLY A 278 -20.22 -28.22 -3.10
CA GLY A 278 -18.96 -27.61 -2.66
C GLY A 278 -18.55 -26.32 -3.39
N GLY A 279 -19.49 -25.40 -3.63
CA GLY A 279 -19.24 -24.13 -4.34
C GLY A 279 -19.61 -24.12 -5.82
N ARG A 280 -19.97 -25.26 -6.42
CA ARG A 280 -20.48 -25.34 -7.81
C ARG A 280 -21.97 -24.94 -7.94
N GLU A 281 -22.41 -23.92 -7.19
CA GLU A 281 -23.83 -23.54 -7.10
C GLU A 281 -24.45 -23.13 -8.44
N TYR A 282 -23.66 -22.45 -9.28
CA TYR A 282 -24.07 -22.06 -10.63
C TYR A 282 -24.41 -23.27 -11.50
N PHE A 283 -23.56 -24.30 -11.48
CA PHE A 283 -23.78 -25.53 -12.22
C PHE A 283 -24.97 -26.32 -11.65
N LEU A 284 -25.10 -26.38 -10.32
CA LEU A 284 -26.29 -26.98 -9.70
C LEU A 284 -27.58 -26.33 -10.22
N ASN A 285 -27.65 -25.00 -10.36
CA ASN A 285 -28.84 -24.35 -10.91
C ASN A 285 -29.13 -24.72 -12.38
N GLN A 286 -28.11 -25.07 -13.17
CA GLN A 286 -28.29 -25.56 -14.55
C GLN A 286 -28.79 -27.00 -14.60
N ILE A 287 -28.27 -27.89 -13.75
CA ILE A 287 -28.68 -29.30 -13.72
C ILE A 287 -29.82 -29.61 -12.75
N TRP A 288 -30.24 -28.65 -11.91
CA TRP A 288 -31.32 -28.87 -10.94
C TRP A 288 -32.62 -29.34 -11.60
N PRO A 289 -33.08 -28.77 -12.73
CA PRO A 289 -34.28 -29.28 -13.41
C PRO A 289 -34.15 -30.75 -13.86
N LEU A 290 -32.93 -31.21 -14.16
CA LEU A 290 -32.66 -32.60 -14.51
C LEU A 290 -32.70 -33.51 -13.28
N ILE A 291 -32.13 -33.08 -12.15
CA ILE A 291 -32.18 -33.81 -10.87
C ILE A 291 -33.63 -33.88 -10.37
N GLU A 292 -34.33 -32.75 -10.36
CA GLU A 292 -35.72 -32.60 -9.90
C GLU A 292 -36.69 -33.46 -10.72
N LYS A 293 -36.59 -33.42 -12.06
CA LYS A 293 -37.39 -34.28 -12.96
C LYS A 293 -37.17 -35.78 -12.75
N ASN A 294 -35.99 -36.19 -12.28
CA ASN A 294 -35.63 -37.60 -12.05
C ASN A 294 -35.68 -38.00 -10.57
N ALA A 295 -35.98 -37.09 -9.66
CA ALA A 295 -36.23 -37.43 -8.27
C ALA A 295 -37.55 -38.21 -8.19
N ALA A 296 -37.53 -39.33 -7.46
CA ALA A 296 -38.73 -40.14 -7.29
C ALA A 296 -39.42 -39.75 -5.98
N ASP A 297 -40.74 -39.59 -6.06
CA ASP A 297 -41.61 -39.45 -4.90
C ASP A 297 -41.68 -40.81 -4.18
N PHE A 298 -41.46 -40.78 -2.88
CA PHE A 298 -41.58 -41.93 -2.00
C PHE A 298 -42.87 -41.76 -1.19
N ASP A 299 -43.94 -42.37 -1.71
CA ASP A 299 -45.25 -42.36 -1.10
C ASP A 299 -45.39 -43.38 0.01
N GLY A 300 -45.98 -42.95 1.13
CA GLY A 300 -46.36 -43.80 2.23
C GLY A 300 -47.88 -43.88 2.42
N TYR A 301 -48.29 -44.71 3.38
CA TYR A 301 -49.70 -44.95 3.68
C TYR A 301 -49.97 -44.63 5.15
N LEU A 302 -50.73 -43.56 5.39
CA LEU A 302 -51.07 -43.05 6.72
C LEU A 302 -52.56 -43.23 6.99
N ILE A 303 -52.89 -44.20 7.85
CA ILE A 303 -54.22 -44.27 8.45
C ILE A 303 -54.28 -43.20 9.53
N ASN A 304 -55.18 -42.24 9.39
CA ASN A 304 -55.48 -41.20 10.37
C ASN A 304 -56.91 -40.67 10.17
N ASP A 305 -57.35 -39.73 11.03
CA ASP A 305 -58.70 -39.15 10.94
C ASP A 305 -59.01 -38.49 9.59
N ALA A 306 -58.01 -37.97 8.86
CA ALA A 306 -58.20 -37.38 7.54
C ALA A 306 -58.42 -38.44 6.45
N ALA A 307 -57.65 -39.54 6.45
CA ALA A 307 -57.86 -40.68 5.57
C ALA A 307 -59.22 -41.36 5.84
N LEU A 308 -59.57 -41.56 7.11
CA LEU A 308 -60.88 -42.07 7.53
C LEU A 308 -62.03 -41.13 7.14
N LYS A 309 -61.80 -39.82 7.15
CA LYS A 309 -62.77 -38.82 6.67
C LYS A 309 -62.96 -38.91 5.14
N LYS A 310 -61.87 -38.98 4.36
CA LYS A 310 -61.95 -39.20 2.90
C LYS A 310 -62.80 -40.44 2.59
N LEU A 311 -62.54 -41.58 3.25
CA LEU A 311 -63.30 -42.83 3.05
C LEU A 311 -64.80 -42.71 3.38
N LYS A 312 -65.16 -41.89 4.38
CA LYS A 312 -66.56 -41.58 4.70
C LYS A 312 -67.22 -40.69 3.65
N GLU A 313 -66.47 -39.79 3.02
CA GLU A 313 -66.98 -38.85 2.02
C GLU A 313 -67.21 -39.52 0.65
N THR A 314 -66.60 -40.68 0.37
CA THR A 314 -66.88 -41.52 -0.82
C THR A 314 -68.17 -42.35 -0.73
N SER A 315 -68.94 -42.21 0.36
CA SER A 315 -70.35 -42.61 0.55
C SER A 315 -70.80 -44.08 0.50
N ASP A 316 -70.03 -45.06 0.00
CA ASP A 316 -70.44 -46.49 -0.01
C ASP A 316 -69.55 -47.43 0.83
N PHE A 317 -68.73 -46.90 1.74
CA PHE A 317 -67.77 -47.70 2.50
C PHE A 317 -68.36 -48.36 3.77
N PRO A 318 -68.15 -49.67 4.03
CA PRO A 318 -68.73 -50.35 5.20
C PRO A 318 -68.26 -49.77 6.54
N ALA A 319 -69.21 -49.41 7.41
CA ALA A 319 -68.92 -48.81 8.71
C ALA A 319 -67.99 -49.66 9.58
N ALA A 320 -68.12 -50.99 9.54
CA ALA A 320 -67.26 -51.93 10.27
C ALA A 320 -65.77 -51.78 9.89
N VAL A 321 -65.47 -51.60 8.60
CA VAL A 321 -64.10 -51.40 8.11
C VAL A 321 -63.53 -50.06 8.58
N ILE A 322 -64.32 -48.97 8.49
CA ILE A 322 -63.89 -47.64 8.95
C ILE A 322 -63.73 -47.58 10.48
N ASP A 323 -64.48 -48.39 11.23
CA ASP A 323 -64.37 -48.50 12.68
C ASP A 323 -63.14 -49.33 13.09
N GLU A 324 -62.85 -50.44 12.40
CA GLU A 324 -61.62 -51.23 12.62
C GLU A 324 -60.36 -50.43 12.27
N LEU A 325 -60.32 -49.73 11.14
CA LEU A 325 -59.22 -48.82 10.80
C LEU A 325 -59.08 -47.67 11.83
N ARG A 326 -60.16 -47.27 12.51
CA ARG A 326 -60.10 -46.25 13.58
C ARG A 326 -59.53 -46.81 14.89
N LEU A 327 -59.74 -48.09 15.20
CA LEU A 327 -59.18 -48.73 16.39
C LEU A 327 -57.64 -48.78 16.35
N GLN A 328 -57.04 -48.83 15.15
CA GLN A 328 -55.59 -48.76 14.96
C GLN A 328 -55.01 -47.35 15.21
N GLY A 329 -55.85 -46.32 15.30
CA GLY A 329 -55.42 -44.93 15.50
C GLY A 329 -54.58 -44.39 14.35
N THR A 330 -53.65 -43.46 14.65
CA THR A 330 -52.74 -42.90 13.63
C THR A 330 -51.55 -43.83 13.40
N THR A 331 -51.55 -44.56 12.28
CA THR A 331 -50.49 -45.53 11.95
C THR A 331 -49.97 -45.32 10.54
N TYR A 332 -48.65 -45.31 10.41
CA TYR A 332 -47.92 -45.03 9.18
C TYR A 332 -47.19 -46.27 8.65
N PHE A 333 -47.31 -46.53 7.35
CA PHE A 333 -46.68 -47.64 6.65
C PHE A 333 -45.81 -47.12 5.51
N LYS A 334 -44.54 -47.53 5.54
CA LYS A 334 -43.49 -46.99 4.67
C LYS A 334 -43.54 -47.50 3.22
N THR A 335 -44.18 -48.63 2.95
CA THR A 335 -44.33 -49.15 1.58
C THR A 335 -45.72 -49.73 1.37
N LYS A 336 -46.11 -49.88 0.10
CA LYS A 336 -47.39 -50.49 -0.25
C LYS A 336 -47.48 -51.94 0.23
N GLU A 337 -46.40 -52.70 0.17
CA GLU A 337 -46.37 -54.11 0.61
C GLU A 337 -46.58 -54.24 2.12
N LEU A 338 -46.00 -53.35 2.93
CA LEU A 338 -46.24 -53.30 4.38
C LEU A 338 -47.68 -52.90 4.69
N PHE A 339 -48.26 -51.99 3.90
CA PHE A 339 -49.65 -51.58 4.04
C PHE A 339 -50.63 -52.70 3.63
N ASP A 340 -50.40 -53.35 2.49
CA ASP A 340 -51.18 -54.47 2.00
C ASP A 340 -51.07 -55.69 2.92
N ALA A 341 -49.89 -55.94 3.52
CA ALA A 341 -49.69 -56.97 4.54
C ALA A 341 -50.47 -56.66 5.82
N PHE A 342 -50.51 -55.41 6.26
CA PHE A 342 -51.36 -54.98 7.37
C PHE A 342 -52.86 -55.15 7.05
N LEU A 343 -53.31 -54.77 5.85
CA LEU A 343 -54.70 -54.98 5.42
C LEU A 343 -55.02 -56.49 5.34
N ASN A 344 -54.08 -57.32 4.91
CA ASN A 344 -54.19 -58.79 4.93
C ASN A 344 -54.17 -59.38 6.34
N GLU A 345 -53.53 -58.75 7.32
CA GLU A 345 -53.56 -59.21 8.71
C GLU A 345 -54.90 -58.89 9.38
N LYS A 346 -55.50 -57.72 9.08
CA LYS A 346 -56.72 -57.23 9.75
C LYS A 346 -58.03 -57.63 9.06
N PHE A 347 -58.03 -57.88 7.75
CA PHE A 347 -59.25 -58.06 6.95
C PHE A 347 -59.27 -59.36 6.12
N ASN A 348 -58.74 -60.45 6.68
CA ASN A 348 -58.62 -61.76 6.02
C ASN A 348 -59.21 -62.89 6.90
N ASP A 349 -60.22 -62.56 7.69
CA ASP A 349 -61.01 -63.49 8.51
C ASP A 349 -62.47 -63.50 8.01
N ASP A 350 -63.19 -64.61 8.18
CA ASP A 350 -64.41 -65.00 7.43
C ASP A 350 -65.63 -64.05 7.58
N THR A 351 -65.50 -62.94 8.33
CA THR A 351 -66.60 -61.97 8.59
C THR A 351 -66.33 -60.55 8.11
N THR A 352 -65.10 -60.21 7.69
CA THR A 352 -64.74 -58.88 7.16
C THR A 352 -63.65 -59.00 6.09
N THR A 353 -64.00 -59.56 4.94
CA THR A 353 -63.14 -59.58 3.75
C THR A 353 -63.35 -58.32 2.92
N LEU A 354 -62.26 -57.62 2.57
CA LEU A 354 -62.29 -56.46 1.68
C LEU A 354 -62.39 -56.91 0.23
N SER A 355 -63.29 -56.29 -0.55
CA SER A 355 -63.25 -56.39 -2.01
C SER A 355 -62.06 -55.61 -2.59
N GLU A 356 -61.66 -55.94 -3.82
CA GLU A 356 -60.52 -55.29 -4.49
C GLU A 356 -60.72 -53.77 -4.65
N GLY A 357 -61.97 -53.34 -4.93
CA GLY A 357 -62.32 -51.91 -5.04
C GLY A 357 -62.27 -51.17 -3.69
N GLU A 358 -62.63 -51.84 -2.60
CA GLU A 358 -62.50 -51.29 -1.25
C GLU A 358 -61.01 -51.20 -0.85
N ARG A 359 -60.22 -52.26 -1.08
CA ARG A 359 -58.77 -52.23 -0.88
C ARG A 359 -58.14 -51.04 -1.60
N GLN A 360 -58.44 -50.86 -2.88
CA GLN A 360 -57.90 -49.75 -3.67
C GLN A 360 -58.35 -48.37 -3.14
N SER A 361 -59.60 -48.24 -2.68
CA SER A 361 -60.08 -47.00 -2.06
C SER A 361 -59.38 -46.68 -0.73
N ILE A 362 -59.09 -47.69 0.10
CA ILE A 362 -58.31 -47.52 1.35
C ILE A 362 -56.88 -47.08 1.02
N ILE A 363 -56.26 -47.72 0.02
CA ILE A 363 -54.93 -47.36 -0.50
C ILE A 363 -54.92 -45.89 -0.94
N GLU A 364 -55.86 -45.44 -1.76
CA GLU A 364 -55.94 -44.05 -2.25
C GLU A 364 -56.27 -43.02 -1.14
N ALA A 365 -57.09 -43.39 -0.16
CA ALA A 365 -57.41 -42.49 0.94
C ALA A 365 -56.26 -42.33 1.95
N ALA A 366 -55.54 -43.42 2.23
CA ALA A 366 -54.37 -43.47 3.12
C ALA A 366 -53.07 -43.00 2.43
N HIS A 367 -53.02 -42.99 1.10
CA HIS A 367 -51.89 -42.49 0.33
C HIS A 367 -51.52 -41.05 0.74
N VAL A 368 -50.26 -40.89 1.13
CA VAL A 368 -49.65 -39.61 1.48
C VAL A 368 -48.23 -39.54 0.92
N PHE A 369 -47.90 -38.42 0.30
CA PHE A 369 -46.52 -38.07 0.00
C PHE A 369 -45.72 -37.94 1.31
N ASP A 370 -44.61 -38.67 1.44
CA ASP A 370 -43.78 -38.69 2.66
C ASP A 370 -42.37 -38.13 2.40
N ASN A 371 -41.66 -38.66 1.41
CA ASN A 371 -40.27 -38.29 1.12
C ASN A 371 -39.95 -38.23 -0.38
N VAL A 372 -38.79 -37.68 -0.71
CA VAL A 372 -38.17 -37.67 -2.05
C VAL A 372 -36.82 -38.39 -1.97
N HIS A 373 -36.46 -39.17 -2.98
CA HIS A 373 -35.14 -39.79 -3.07
C HIS A 373 -34.60 -39.89 -4.52
N LEU A 374 -33.31 -40.18 -4.66
CA LEU A 374 -32.67 -40.46 -5.95
C LEU A 374 -32.42 -41.97 -6.07
N THR A 375 -33.22 -42.66 -6.88
CA THR A 375 -33.05 -44.10 -7.10
C THR A 375 -31.84 -44.43 -7.97
N GLU A 376 -31.41 -45.69 -7.98
CA GLU A 376 -30.41 -46.20 -8.93
C GLU A 376 -30.74 -45.84 -10.39
N GLN A 377 -32.01 -46.02 -10.79
CA GLN A 377 -32.48 -45.67 -12.13
C GLN A 377 -32.39 -44.16 -12.38
N SER A 378 -32.83 -43.34 -11.42
CA SER A 378 -32.72 -41.87 -11.48
C SER A 378 -31.28 -41.42 -11.73
N LEU A 379 -30.32 -41.96 -10.98
CA LEU A 379 -28.90 -41.65 -11.12
C LEU A 379 -28.36 -42.07 -12.49
N SER A 380 -28.79 -43.24 -13.00
CA SER A 380 -28.40 -43.71 -14.35
C SER A 380 -28.95 -42.82 -15.47
N THR A 381 -30.19 -42.31 -15.33
CA THR A 381 -30.77 -41.37 -16.31
C THR A 381 -30.03 -40.05 -16.29
N ILE A 382 -29.76 -39.50 -15.10
CA ILE A 382 -28.96 -38.27 -14.93
C ILE A 382 -27.56 -38.45 -15.53
N GLN A 383 -26.89 -39.58 -15.31
CA GLN A 383 -25.58 -39.87 -15.91
C GLN A 383 -25.64 -39.89 -17.45
N ASN A 384 -26.68 -40.50 -18.02
CA ASN A 384 -26.85 -40.57 -19.48
C ASN A 384 -27.17 -39.20 -20.10
N GLU A 385 -28.03 -38.38 -19.46
CA GLU A 385 -28.33 -37.01 -19.92
C GLU A 385 -27.12 -36.06 -19.75
N LEU A 386 -26.22 -36.30 -18.78
CA LEU A 386 -24.97 -35.54 -18.59
C LEU A 386 -23.77 -36.05 -19.41
N LYS A 387 -23.95 -37.10 -20.22
CA LYS A 387 -22.88 -37.65 -21.07
C LYS A 387 -22.43 -36.61 -22.10
N GLY A 388 -21.12 -36.42 -22.23
CA GLY A 388 -20.54 -35.42 -23.15
C GLY A 388 -20.59 -33.97 -22.63
N ASN A 389 -21.28 -33.69 -21.52
CA ASN A 389 -21.10 -32.42 -20.82
C ASN A 389 -19.72 -32.44 -20.12
N ILE A 390 -18.83 -31.50 -20.47
CA ILE A 390 -17.46 -31.43 -19.91
C ILE A 390 -17.46 -31.29 -18.38
N GLN A 391 -18.46 -30.64 -17.79
CA GLN A 391 -18.56 -30.41 -16.34
C GLN A 391 -18.86 -31.69 -15.55
N ASN A 392 -19.30 -32.75 -16.24
CA ASN A 392 -19.41 -34.11 -15.71
C ASN A 392 -18.31 -35.04 -16.26
N THR A 393 -17.96 -34.91 -17.54
CA THR A 393 -17.04 -35.81 -18.26
C THR A 393 -15.56 -35.55 -17.94
N GLY A 394 -15.24 -34.35 -17.43
CA GLY A 394 -13.88 -33.87 -17.21
C GLY A 394 -13.24 -33.29 -18.48
N ALA A 395 -12.26 -32.41 -18.29
CA ALA A 395 -11.42 -31.92 -19.39
C ALA A 395 -10.46 -33.03 -19.87
N PRO A 396 -10.10 -33.07 -21.18
CA PRO A 396 -9.17 -34.07 -21.71
C PRO A 396 -7.86 -34.12 -20.93
N ALA A 397 -7.33 -35.32 -20.68
CA ALA A 397 -6.18 -35.50 -19.77
C ALA A 397 -4.92 -34.75 -20.25
N VAL A 398 -4.77 -34.63 -21.57
CA VAL A 398 -3.72 -33.85 -22.24
C VAL A 398 -3.84 -32.36 -21.93
N VAL A 399 -5.06 -31.81 -21.90
CA VAL A 399 -5.31 -30.40 -21.56
C VAL A 399 -4.95 -30.14 -20.11
N VAL A 400 -5.37 -31.00 -19.17
CA VAL A 400 -5.03 -30.88 -17.74
C VAL A 400 -3.51 -30.92 -17.51
N ARG A 401 -2.79 -31.77 -18.26
CA ARG A 401 -1.32 -31.84 -18.25
C ARG A 401 -0.65 -30.53 -18.71
N LEU A 402 -1.23 -29.84 -19.69
CA LEU A 402 -0.74 -28.54 -20.20
C LEU A 402 -1.11 -27.39 -19.26
N LEU A 403 -2.31 -27.39 -18.67
CA LEU A 403 -2.73 -26.39 -17.67
C LEU A 403 -1.89 -26.44 -16.39
N ARG A 404 -1.31 -27.60 -16.04
CA ARG A 404 -0.36 -27.73 -14.92
C ARG A 404 0.84 -26.78 -15.02
N GLN A 405 1.16 -26.28 -16.21
CA GLN A 405 2.22 -25.29 -16.43
C GLN A 405 1.90 -23.89 -15.88
N ILE A 406 0.62 -23.55 -15.69
CA ILE A 406 0.16 -22.29 -15.07
C ILE A 406 -0.40 -22.51 -13.66
N LYS A 407 -0.04 -23.63 -13.02
CA LYS A 407 -0.45 -23.95 -11.66
C LYS A 407 0.10 -22.93 -10.67
N ASP A 408 -0.74 -22.50 -9.74
CA ASP A 408 -0.46 -21.50 -8.70
C ASP A 408 -0.07 -20.10 -9.24
N VAL A 409 -0.28 -19.83 -10.54
CA VAL A 409 -0.15 -18.49 -11.15
C VAL A 409 -1.46 -17.73 -10.99
N SER A 410 -1.38 -16.47 -10.55
CA SER A 410 -2.55 -15.59 -10.37
C SER A 410 -2.70 -14.62 -11.53
N TYR A 411 -3.91 -14.53 -12.08
CA TYR A 411 -4.30 -13.58 -13.12
C TYR A 411 -5.41 -12.66 -12.58
N PRO A 412 -5.39 -11.35 -12.86
CA PRO A 412 -6.42 -10.42 -12.39
C PRO A 412 -7.73 -10.52 -13.17
N GLU A 413 -7.68 -11.00 -14.42
CA GLU A 413 -8.83 -11.04 -15.33
C GLU A 413 -8.94 -12.40 -16.03
N VAL A 414 -10.17 -12.72 -16.45
CA VAL A 414 -10.46 -13.96 -17.17
C VAL A 414 -9.82 -13.97 -18.57
N SER A 415 -9.73 -12.81 -19.23
CA SER A 415 -9.05 -12.59 -20.51
C SER A 415 -7.60 -13.08 -20.47
N LEU A 416 -6.83 -12.60 -19.50
CA LEU A 416 -5.42 -12.96 -19.29
C LEU A 416 -5.24 -14.44 -18.92
N PHE A 417 -6.09 -14.98 -18.04
CA PHE A 417 -6.07 -16.40 -17.70
C PHE A 417 -6.39 -17.31 -18.89
N ARG A 418 -7.43 -16.96 -19.66
CA ARG A 418 -7.83 -17.62 -20.91
C ARG A 418 -6.71 -17.59 -21.94
N SER A 419 -6.10 -16.43 -22.15
CA SER A 419 -4.96 -16.23 -23.04
C SER A 419 -3.78 -17.13 -22.61
N ALA A 420 -3.47 -17.22 -21.32
CA ALA A 420 -2.46 -18.15 -20.81
C ALA A 420 -2.82 -19.63 -21.01
N ALA A 421 -4.09 -20.02 -20.79
CA ALA A 421 -4.56 -21.38 -21.03
C ALA A 421 -4.47 -21.77 -22.52
N ILE A 422 -4.95 -20.88 -23.41
CA ILE A 422 -4.84 -21.02 -24.87
C ILE A 422 -3.37 -21.13 -25.28
N SER A 423 -2.49 -20.26 -24.77
CA SER A 423 -1.05 -20.28 -25.02
C SER A 423 -0.40 -21.63 -24.65
N LYS A 424 -0.75 -22.24 -23.51
CA LYS A 424 -0.26 -23.60 -23.16
C LYS A 424 -0.83 -24.69 -24.07
N ILE A 425 -2.10 -24.59 -24.46
CA ILE A 425 -2.74 -25.54 -25.37
C ILE A 425 -2.13 -25.43 -26.78
N GLU A 426 -1.88 -24.21 -27.28
CA GLU A 426 -1.22 -23.92 -28.56
C GLU A 426 0.21 -24.46 -28.58
N MET A 427 1.00 -24.25 -27.52
CA MET A 427 2.35 -24.83 -27.40
C MET A 427 2.32 -26.36 -27.40
N GLY A 428 1.31 -26.97 -26.76
CA GLY A 428 1.10 -28.42 -26.79
C GLY A 428 0.70 -28.94 -28.17
N ILE A 429 -0.27 -28.30 -28.81
CA ILE A 429 -0.72 -28.60 -30.17
C ILE A 429 0.41 -28.37 -31.18
N GLY A 430 1.29 -27.39 -30.96
CA GLY A 430 2.50 -27.17 -31.75
C GLY A 430 2.25 -27.17 -33.26
N ALA A 431 1.15 -26.56 -33.72
CA ALA A 431 0.63 -26.67 -35.08
C ALA A 431 1.71 -26.39 -36.14
N CYS A 432 2.49 -25.34 -35.91
CA CYS A 432 3.59 -24.94 -36.76
C CYS A 432 4.93 -25.44 -36.22
N LYS A 433 5.78 -25.97 -37.10
CA LYS A 433 7.19 -26.22 -36.80
C LYS A 433 7.87 -24.88 -36.51
N MET A 434 8.43 -24.73 -35.30
CA MET A 434 8.84 -23.43 -34.74
C MET A 434 9.74 -22.61 -35.68
N ASN A 435 9.32 -21.36 -35.92
CA ASN A 435 9.93 -20.40 -36.87
C ASN A 435 11.25 -19.77 -36.41
N SER A 436 12.10 -20.47 -35.65
CA SER A 436 13.40 -19.95 -35.20
C SER A 436 14.42 -21.06 -34.95
N SER A 437 15.63 -20.86 -35.48
CA SER A 437 16.78 -21.78 -35.40
C SER A 437 17.41 -21.91 -34.01
N GLY A 438 16.93 -21.15 -33.02
CA GLY A 438 17.08 -21.44 -31.60
C GLY A 438 15.71 -21.78 -31.02
N SER A 439 15.37 -23.07 -30.94
CA SER A 439 14.13 -23.53 -30.33
C SER A 439 14.19 -23.31 -28.82
N ASN A 440 13.29 -22.50 -28.26
CA ASN A 440 13.09 -22.41 -26.82
C ASN A 440 12.83 -23.84 -26.28
N PRO A 441 13.73 -24.42 -25.45
CA PRO A 441 13.65 -25.84 -25.09
C PRO A 441 12.39 -26.18 -24.28
N TYR A 442 11.92 -25.22 -23.47
CA TYR A 442 10.69 -25.36 -22.70
C TYR A 442 9.48 -25.49 -23.63
N VAL A 443 9.32 -24.57 -24.59
CA VAL A 443 8.21 -24.64 -25.57
C VAL A 443 8.30 -25.92 -26.41
N ALA A 444 9.50 -26.35 -26.80
CA ALA A 444 9.69 -27.61 -27.51
C ALA A 444 9.29 -28.84 -26.67
N SER A 445 9.51 -28.81 -25.35
CA SER A 445 9.13 -29.91 -24.44
C SER A 445 7.64 -29.99 -24.14
N LEU A 446 6.85 -28.95 -24.42
CA LEU A 446 5.40 -28.98 -24.27
C LEU A 446 4.67 -29.69 -25.41
N ARG A 447 5.26 -29.76 -26.62
CA ARG A 447 4.61 -30.35 -27.79
C ARG A 447 4.20 -31.79 -27.50
N ILE A 448 2.91 -32.08 -27.60
CA ILE A 448 2.36 -33.40 -27.34
C ILE A 448 2.73 -34.37 -28.47
N ALA A 449 2.85 -35.66 -28.16
CA ALA A 449 3.04 -36.72 -29.15
C ALA A 449 1.83 -36.81 -30.10
N ASP A 450 1.99 -37.42 -31.27
CA ASP A 450 0.89 -37.51 -32.24
C ASP A 450 -0.22 -38.46 -31.73
N GLU A 451 0.13 -39.48 -30.94
CA GLU A 451 -0.84 -40.35 -30.25
C GLU A 451 -1.66 -39.60 -29.19
N ASP A 452 -1.04 -38.65 -28.48
CA ASP A 452 -1.73 -37.77 -27.53
C ASP A 452 -2.63 -36.76 -28.24
N PHE A 453 -2.26 -36.33 -29.46
CA PHE A 453 -3.10 -35.47 -30.29
C PHE A 453 -4.33 -36.23 -30.79
N ASP A 454 -4.16 -37.46 -31.27
CA ASP A 454 -5.27 -38.33 -31.69
C ASP A 454 -6.22 -38.65 -30.51
N LEU A 455 -5.69 -38.81 -29.31
CA LEU A 455 -6.49 -38.94 -28.10
C LEU A 455 -7.26 -37.65 -27.78
N LEU A 456 -6.63 -36.48 -27.89
CA LEU A 456 -7.28 -35.18 -27.68
C LEU A 456 -8.42 -34.95 -28.68
N GLU A 457 -8.19 -35.24 -29.96
CA GLU A 457 -9.21 -35.18 -31.03
C GLU A 457 -10.42 -36.07 -30.69
N LYS A 458 -10.16 -37.30 -30.24
CA LYS A 458 -11.20 -38.25 -29.83
C LYS A 458 -11.95 -37.84 -28.55
N GLU A 459 -11.25 -37.32 -27.53
CA GLU A 459 -11.89 -36.87 -26.29
C GLU A 459 -12.74 -35.60 -26.51
N LEU A 460 -12.27 -34.64 -27.32
CA LEU A 460 -13.05 -33.46 -27.70
C LEU A 460 -14.28 -33.83 -28.57
N GLY A 461 -14.12 -34.74 -29.53
CA GLY A 461 -15.24 -35.23 -30.36
C GLY A 461 -16.32 -35.99 -29.59
N ALA A 462 -16.07 -36.40 -28.35
CA ALA A 462 -17.05 -37.00 -27.45
C ALA A 462 -17.78 -35.98 -26.55
N LEU A 463 -17.39 -34.70 -26.58
CA LEU A 463 -18.03 -33.63 -25.82
C LEU A 463 -19.10 -32.90 -26.63
N HIS A 464 -20.11 -32.38 -25.92
CA HIS A 464 -21.05 -31.41 -26.48
C HIS A 464 -20.41 -30.03 -26.48
N ALA A 465 -20.38 -29.39 -27.65
CA ALA A 465 -19.95 -28.01 -27.76
C ALA A 465 -20.92 -27.06 -27.04
N GLN A 466 -20.36 -26.02 -26.42
CA GLN A 466 -21.05 -25.01 -25.63
C GLN A 466 -21.53 -23.83 -26.48
N THR A 467 -21.03 -23.71 -27.72
CA THR A 467 -21.36 -22.65 -28.67
C THR A 467 -22.02 -23.22 -29.94
N PHE A 468 -22.87 -22.41 -30.58
CA PHE A 468 -23.74 -22.86 -31.67
C PHE A 468 -22.99 -23.33 -32.94
N ASN A 469 -21.74 -22.92 -33.12
CA ASN A 469 -20.87 -23.28 -34.26
C ASN A 469 -19.91 -24.45 -33.92
N GLY A 470 -20.19 -25.23 -32.88
CA GLY A 470 -19.30 -26.26 -32.35
C GLY A 470 -18.89 -27.37 -33.32
N LYS A 471 -19.71 -27.69 -34.33
CA LYS A 471 -19.38 -28.75 -35.31
C LYS A 471 -18.25 -28.31 -36.24
N ASP A 472 -18.32 -27.09 -36.75
CA ASP A 472 -17.32 -26.53 -37.68
C ASP A 472 -15.95 -26.43 -37.00
N THR A 473 -15.91 -26.22 -35.68
CA THR A 473 -14.67 -26.14 -34.90
C THR A 473 -13.90 -27.46 -34.77
N LEU A 474 -14.50 -28.62 -35.06
CA LEU A 474 -13.77 -29.89 -35.13
C LEU A 474 -12.98 -30.02 -36.44
N GLU A 475 -13.39 -29.36 -37.53
CA GLU A 475 -12.63 -29.34 -38.79
C GLU A 475 -11.28 -28.63 -38.60
N HIS A 476 -11.22 -27.63 -37.72
CA HIS A 476 -9.98 -26.96 -37.34
C HIS A 476 -8.96 -27.91 -36.69
N LEU A 477 -9.37 -28.95 -35.95
CA LEU A 477 -8.43 -29.96 -35.42
C LEU A 477 -7.75 -30.74 -36.56
N ALA A 478 -8.48 -31.06 -37.63
CA ALA A 478 -7.92 -31.76 -38.79
C ALA A 478 -6.92 -30.87 -39.56
N GLU A 479 -7.20 -29.58 -39.74
CA GLU A 479 -6.25 -28.63 -40.33
C GLU A 479 -5.03 -28.38 -39.42
N LEU A 480 -5.20 -28.29 -38.09
CA LEU A 480 -4.09 -28.24 -37.14
C LEU A 480 -3.19 -29.50 -37.23
N LYS A 481 -3.79 -30.69 -37.37
CA LYS A 481 -3.08 -31.97 -37.57
C LYS A 481 -2.28 -31.99 -38.88
N LYS A 482 -2.87 -31.46 -39.95
CA LYS A 482 -2.21 -31.29 -41.25
C LYS A 482 -1.02 -30.33 -41.14
N LEU A 483 -1.16 -29.18 -40.48
CA LEU A 483 -0.03 -28.27 -40.17
C LEU A 483 1.06 -28.98 -39.35
N ARG A 484 0.68 -29.71 -38.28
CA ARG A 484 1.63 -30.47 -37.41
C ARG A 484 2.54 -31.43 -38.18
N SER A 485 2.03 -31.98 -39.29
CA SER A 485 2.72 -32.95 -40.17
C SER A 485 3.66 -32.30 -41.20
N GLN A 486 3.57 -30.99 -41.42
CA GLN A 486 4.38 -30.31 -42.43
C GLN A 486 5.85 -30.23 -42.00
N ALA A 487 6.75 -30.54 -42.94
CA ALA A 487 8.20 -30.48 -42.69
C ALA A 487 8.75 -29.03 -42.63
N THR A 488 7.98 -28.07 -43.14
CA THR A 488 8.32 -26.65 -43.29
C THR A 488 7.86 -25.77 -42.13
N GLN A 489 8.45 -24.59 -42.01
CA GLN A 489 7.98 -23.53 -41.12
C GLN A 489 6.72 -22.87 -41.69
N CYS A 490 5.79 -22.46 -40.82
CA CYS A 490 4.62 -21.68 -41.22
C CYS A 490 5.01 -20.25 -41.56
N ASP A 491 4.23 -19.57 -42.42
CA ASP A 491 4.34 -18.11 -42.52
C ASP A 491 3.61 -17.40 -41.36
N LYS A 492 3.65 -16.06 -41.33
CA LYS A 492 3.01 -15.27 -40.26
C LYS A 492 1.47 -15.40 -40.28
N ALA A 493 0.86 -15.56 -41.46
CA ALA A 493 -0.59 -15.64 -41.60
C ALA A 493 -1.11 -17.00 -41.10
N THR A 494 -0.51 -18.10 -41.55
CA THR A 494 -0.83 -19.46 -41.09
C THR A 494 -0.62 -19.62 -39.58
N LEU A 495 0.43 -19.01 -39.02
CA LEU A 495 0.65 -19.02 -37.58
C LEU A 495 -0.49 -18.31 -36.83
N GLN A 496 -0.91 -17.11 -37.28
CA GLN A 496 -2.01 -16.36 -36.68
C GLN A 496 -3.36 -17.11 -36.81
N GLU A 497 -3.61 -17.74 -37.96
CA GLU A 497 -4.80 -18.54 -38.21
C GLU A 497 -4.85 -19.77 -37.30
N SER A 498 -3.73 -20.47 -37.13
CA SER A 498 -3.64 -21.62 -36.21
C SER A 498 -3.89 -21.24 -34.74
N HIS A 499 -3.49 -20.04 -34.31
CA HIS A 499 -3.82 -19.51 -32.98
C HIS A 499 -5.34 -19.29 -32.83
N LEU A 500 -5.97 -18.64 -33.81
CA LEU A 500 -7.43 -18.41 -33.82
C LEU A 500 -8.24 -19.72 -33.79
N TRP A 501 -7.76 -20.76 -34.50
CA TRP A 501 -8.36 -22.09 -34.43
C TRP A 501 -8.30 -22.71 -33.03
N VAL A 502 -7.15 -22.62 -32.34
CA VAL A 502 -7.00 -23.11 -30.97
C VAL A 502 -7.87 -22.32 -29.98
N GLU A 503 -7.95 -21.00 -30.13
CA GLU A 503 -8.86 -20.15 -29.36
C GLU A 503 -10.32 -20.58 -29.53
N GLN A 504 -10.78 -20.78 -30.78
CA GLN A 504 -12.15 -21.19 -31.04
C GLN A 504 -12.48 -22.59 -30.49
N ILE A 505 -11.55 -23.54 -30.57
CA ILE A 505 -11.70 -24.86 -29.93
C ILE A 505 -11.80 -24.71 -28.40
N TYR A 506 -10.96 -23.86 -27.79
CA TYR A 506 -11.03 -23.57 -26.36
C TYR A 506 -12.38 -22.97 -25.96
N GLN A 507 -12.86 -21.95 -26.68
CA GLN A 507 -14.16 -21.31 -26.42
C GLN A 507 -15.34 -22.27 -26.63
N ALA A 508 -15.28 -23.14 -27.63
CA ALA A 508 -16.38 -24.06 -27.96
C ALA A 508 -16.51 -25.24 -26.98
N TYR A 509 -15.41 -25.72 -26.40
CA TYR A 509 -15.40 -26.97 -25.62
C TYR A 509 -14.90 -26.86 -24.19
N LEU A 510 -13.98 -25.95 -23.89
CA LEU A 510 -13.13 -26.00 -22.69
C LEU A 510 -13.35 -24.83 -21.72
N ALA A 511 -13.67 -23.65 -22.24
CA ALA A 511 -13.68 -22.38 -21.50
C ALA A 511 -14.58 -22.42 -20.25
N LEU A 512 -15.84 -22.85 -20.37
CA LEU A 512 -16.79 -22.80 -19.24
C LEU A 512 -16.30 -23.55 -17.99
N GLU A 513 -15.72 -24.75 -18.15
CA GLU A 513 -15.26 -25.55 -17.01
C GLU A 513 -13.92 -25.04 -16.47
N ILE A 514 -12.96 -24.73 -17.34
CA ILE A 514 -11.63 -24.26 -16.92
C ILE A 514 -11.72 -22.88 -16.26
N GLU A 515 -12.44 -21.92 -16.86
CA GLU A 515 -12.57 -20.56 -16.32
C GLU A 515 -13.43 -20.52 -15.05
N SER A 516 -14.47 -21.35 -14.94
CA SER A 516 -15.30 -21.38 -13.72
C SER A 516 -14.57 -22.01 -12.53
N ILE A 517 -13.78 -23.06 -12.73
CA ILE A 517 -12.92 -23.63 -11.69
C ILE A 517 -11.78 -22.67 -11.32
N ALA A 518 -11.18 -21.96 -12.29
CA ALA A 518 -10.11 -21.02 -12.04
C ALA A 518 -10.55 -19.76 -11.26
N LYS A 519 -11.82 -19.35 -11.37
CA LYS A 519 -12.36 -18.14 -10.73
C LYS A 519 -12.39 -18.27 -9.20
N LYS A 520 -11.53 -17.53 -8.50
CA LYS A 520 -11.49 -17.45 -7.03
C LYS A 520 -12.01 -16.11 -6.54
N ARG A 521 -12.92 -16.11 -5.57
CA ARG A 521 -13.35 -14.89 -4.86
C ARG A 521 -12.23 -14.41 -3.94
N ILE A 522 -11.96 -13.11 -3.90
CA ILE A 522 -11.04 -12.53 -2.91
C ILE A 522 -11.67 -12.71 -1.51
N PRO A 523 -10.90 -13.08 -0.46
CA PRO A 523 -11.44 -13.23 0.89
C PRO A 523 -12.12 -11.97 1.41
N ASP A 524 -13.27 -12.13 2.08
CA ASP A 524 -14.02 -11.03 2.70
C ASP A 524 -13.22 -10.37 3.85
N GLU A 525 -12.47 -11.17 4.61
CA GLU A 525 -11.51 -10.71 5.62
C GLU A 525 -10.07 -10.86 5.11
N ILE A 526 -9.28 -9.79 5.21
CA ILE A 526 -7.88 -9.75 4.78
C ILE A 526 -6.96 -9.62 6.01
N ALA A 527 -6.02 -10.55 6.16
CA ALA A 527 -5.10 -10.57 7.30
C ALA A 527 -3.94 -9.56 7.16
N THR A 528 -3.53 -8.96 8.28
CA THR A 528 -2.39 -8.02 8.42
C THR A 528 -1.11 -8.51 7.74
N ILE A 529 -0.58 -7.73 6.80
CA ILE A 529 0.64 -8.11 6.05
C ILE A 529 1.87 -8.11 6.97
N HIS A 530 2.50 -9.28 7.11
CA HIS A 530 3.78 -9.42 7.81
C HIS A 530 4.94 -9.61 6.81
N LEU A 531 5.63 -8.51 6.49
CA LEU A 531 6.86 -8.55 5.68
C LEU A 531 8.14 -8.54 6.53
N LYS A 532 9.23 -8.98 5.91
CA LYS A 532 10.62 -8.62 6.23
C LYS A 532 11.41 -8.43 4.94
N GLY A 533 12.41 -7.55 4.96
CA GLY A 533 13.36 -7.45 3.85
C GLY A 533 14.41 -8.57 3.89
N GLY A 534 14.87 -9.02 2.73
CA GLY A 534 15.98 -9.99 2.61
C GLY A 534 17.36 -9.37 2.90
N GLU A 535 18.41 -10.18 2.83
CA GLU A 535 19.83 -9.78 3.01
C GLU A 535 20.44 -9.08 1.77
N CYS A 536 19.58 -8.58 0.89
CA CYS A 536 19.87 -8.32 -0.52
C CYS A 536 20.27 -6.87 -0.83
N GLY A 537 20.22 -5.98 0.18
CA GLY A 537 20.42 -4.52 0.01
C GLY A 537 19.14 -3.76 -0.35
N CYS A 538 19.27 -2.45 -0.56
CA CYS A 538 18.18 -1.56 -0.96
C CYS A 538 17.93 -1.57 -2.47
N ALA A 539 16.74 -1.11 -2.88
CA ALA A 539 16.41 -0.75 -4.25
C ALA A 539 17.40 0.28 -4.81
N LEU A 540 17.92 0.00 -6.00
CA LEU A 540 18.85 0.89 -6.70
C LEU A 540 18.08 2.03 -7.37
N ASP A 541 18.39 3.27 -7.01
CA ASP A 541 17.84 4.48 -7.66
C ASP A 541 18.34 4.66 -9.11
N GLU A 542 19.41 3.95 -9.48
CA GLU A 542 20.11 4.08 -10.77
C GLU A 542 19.70 3.05 -11.84
N PHE A 543 18.59 2.32 -11.68
CA PHE A 543 18.13 1.43 -12.76
C PHE A 543 17.77 2.22 -14.04
N SER A 544 17.99 1.60 -15.21
CA SER A 544 17.69 2.15 -16.54
C SER A 544 16.19 2.34 -16.82
N GLY A 545 15.33 1.76 -15.97
CA GLY A 545 13.87 1.89 -15.97
C GLY A 545 13.31 1.50 -14.59
N VAL A 546 11.98 1.43 -14.47
CA VAL A 546 11.31 1.04 -13.22
C VAL A 546 11.03 -0.46 -13.19
N VAL A 547 11.48 -1.15 -12.15
CA VAL A 547 11.01 -2.50 -11.84
C VAL A 547 9.89 -2.44 -10.80
N TYR A 548 8.75 -3.03 -11.14
CA TYR A 548 7.48 -2.88 -10.42
C TYR A 548 6.93 -4.25 -10.00
N GLY A 549 6.63 -4.48 -8.72
CA GLY A 549 6.04 -5.73 -8.23
C GLY A 549 4.63 -5.53 -7.68
N PHE A 550 3.68 -6.40 -8.02
CA PHE A 550 2.34 -6.41 -7.41
C PHE A 550 2.24 -7.47 -6.31
N TYR A 551 1.96 -7.06 -5.08
CA TYR A 551 1.81 -7.93 -3.91
C TYR A 551 0.32 -8.09 -3.53
N PRO A 552 -0.25 -9.31 -3.61
CA PRO A 552 -1.64 -9.56 -3.23
C PRO A 552 -1.79 -9.55 -1.71
N TYR A 553 -2.73 -8.75 -1.19
CA TYR A 553 -3.02 -8.69 0.25
C TYR A 553 -3.39 -10.04 0.87
N TRP A 554 -4.11 -10.89 0.14
CA TRP A 554 -4.57 -12.20 0.60
C TRP A 554 -3.52 -13.32 0.47
N ASN A 555 -2.35 -13.07 -0.14
CA ASN A 555 -1.27 -14.06 -0.27
C ASN A 555 -0.40 -14.14 1.00
N ASN A 556 -1.01 -13.87 2.15
CA ASN A 556 -0.37 -13.82 3.45
C ASN A 556 -0.32 -15.23 4.04
N SER A 557 0.81 -15.92 3.85
CA SER A 557 1.08 -17.15 4.60
C SER A 557 1.08 -16.86 6.11
N LYS A 558 0.85 -17.86 6.97
CA LYS A 558 0.99 -17.69 8.44
C LYS A 558 2.41 -17.32 8.91
N SER A 559 3.37 -17.22 7.98
CA SER A 559 4.77 -16.85 8.19
C SER A 559 5.13 -15.53 7.51
N THR A 560 6.06 -14.79 8.11
CA THR A 560 6.54 -13.49 7.59
C THR A 560 7.16 -13.63 6.19
N GLN A 561 6.55 -13.02 5.18
CA GLN A 561 7.05 -13.03 3.80
C GLN A 561 8.38 -12.27 3.72
N THR A 562 9.36 -12.88 3.05
CA THR A 562 10.63 -12.19 2.72
C THR A 562 10.47 -11.54 1.35
N ILE A 563 10.89 -10.27 1.21
CA ILE A 563 10.99 -9.60 -0.10
C ILE A 563 12.42 -9.08 -0.30
N ASN A 564 12.99 -9.40 -1.46
CA ASN A 564 14.22 -8.78 -1.95
C ASN A 564 13.88 -7.45 -2.62
N PHE A 565 13.97 -6.36 -1.87
CA PHE A 565 13.72 -5.02 -2.38
C PHE A 565 14.84 -4.47 -3.28
N SER A 566 16.03 -5.08 -3.34
CA SER A 566 17.10 -4.54 -4.21
C SER A 566 16.84 -4.68 -5.70
N VAL A 567 15.83 -5.47 -6.07
CA VAL A 567 15.37 -5.67 -7.45
C VAL A 567 14.01 -5.02 -7.76
N LEU A 568 13.36 -4.36 -6.78
CA LEU A 568 12.02 -3.78 -6.92
C LEU A 568 12.03 -2.29 -6.52
N ASN A 569 11.92 -1.38 -7.50
CA ASN A 569 11.83 0.06 -7.23
C ASN A 569 10.50 0.46 -6.59
N ARG A 570 9.41 -0.19 -7.03
CA ARG A 570 8.06 0.06 -6.55
C ARG A 570 7.37 -1.26 -6.25
N VAL A 571 6.62 -1.31 -5.16
CA VAL A 571 5.69 -2.40 -4.86
C VAL A 571 4.28 -1.83 -4.75
N ALA A 572 3.36 -2.31 -5.59
CA ALA A 572 1.94 -2.07 -5.41
C ALA A 572 1.34 -3.14 -4.51
N TYR A 573 0.62 -2.73 -3.47
CA TYR A 573 -0.16 -3.64 -2.65
C TYR A 573 -1.61 -3.59 -3.14
N TYR A 574 -2.20 -4.74 -3.44
CA TYR A 574 -3.51 -4.81 -4.08
C TYR A 574 -4.53 -5.65 -3.33
N GLY A 575 -5.70 -5.05 -3.13
CA GLY A 575 -6.72 -5.49 -2.17
C GLY A 575 -7.63 -4.36 -1.68
N LEU A 576 -7.34 -3.09 -1.98
CA LEU A 576 -8.26 -1.98 -1.72
C LEU A 576 -9.30 -1.84 -2.83
N SER A 577 -10.55 -2.11 -2.48
CA SER A 577 -11.73 -1.91 -3.32
C SER A 577 -12.37 -0.54 -3.10
N VAL A 578 -13.19 -0.09 -4.05
CA VAL A 578 -14.04 1.09 -3.91
C VAL A 578 -15.50 0.68 -4.02
N ASP A 579 -16.32 1.06 -3.05
CA ASP A 579 -17.75 0.79 -3.07
C ASP A 579 -18.53 1.77 -4.00
N ASN A 580 -19.85 1.86 -3.84
CA ASN A 580 -20.71 2.73 -4.64
C ASN A 580 -20.96 4.12 -4.02
N VAL A 581 -20.35 4.45 -2.88
CA VAL A 581 -20.33 5.82 -2.32
C VAL A 581 -18.96 6.50 -2.48
N GLY A 582 -17.90 5.73 -2.76
CA GLY A 582 -16.54 6.23 -2.95
C GLY A 582 -15.61 6.00 -1.75
N ASP A 583 -16.04 5.17 -0.79
CA ASP A 583 -15.22 4.80 0.36
C ASP A 583 -14.29 3.62 -0.01
N LEU A 584 -13.12 3.62 0.62
CA LEU A 584 -12.09 2.59 0.43
C LEU A 584 -12.36 1.41 1.36
N GLN A 585 -12.42 0.22 0.79
CA GLN A 585 -12.70 -1.04 1.50
C GLN A 585 -11.45 -1.94 1.43
N LEU A 586 -11.15 -2.68 2.50
CA LEU A 586 -10.14 -3.73 2.52
C LEU A 586 -10.87 -5.08 2.68
N GLY A 587 -11.05 -5.81 1.59
CA GLY A 587 -12.02 -6.92 1.57
C GLY A 587 -13.44 -6.37 1.71
N THR A 588 -14.16 -6.77 2.76
CA THR A 588 -15.50 -6.24 3.11
C THR A 588 -15.49 -5.18 4.23
N THR A 589 -14.33 -4.81 4.78
CA THR A 589 -14.24 -3.86 5.90
C THR A 589 -13.84 -2.45 5.44
N PRO A 590 -14.50 -1.37 5.93
CA PRO A 590 -14.10 -0.01 5.61
C PRO A 590 -12.70 0.31 6.14
N LEU A 591 -11.82 0.81 5.27
CA LEU A 591 -10.47 1.22 5.64
C LEU A 591 -10.52 2.57 6.38
N ASP A 592 -10.05 2.62 7.63
CA ASP A 592 -9.80 3.90 8.29
C ASP A 592 -8.61 4.60 7.62
N VAL A 593 -8.91 5.56 6.74
CA VAL A 593 -7.95 6.40 6.02
C VAL A 593 -7.25 7.44 6.92
N HIS A 594 -7.79 7.73 8.10
CA HIS A 594 -7.16 8.61 9.10
C HIS A 594 -6.16 7.86 9.99
N ASP A 595 -6.30 6.55 10.19
CA ASP A 595 -5.43 5.84 11.12
C ASP A 595 -4.01 5.58 10.57
N GLY A 596 -3.04 6.26 11.16
CA GLY A 596 -1.61 6.03 10.93
C GLY A 596 -0.95 5.08 11.92
N LEU A 597 -1.70 4.46 12.85
CA LEU A 597 -1.19 3.52 13.87
C LEU A 597 -1.35 2.04 13.50
N ALA A 598 -2.34 1.66 12.69
CA ALA A 598 -2.67 0.27 12.40
C ALA A 598 -1.43 -0.58 12.08
N GLU A 599 -1.35 -1.78 12.68
CA GLU A 599 -0.28 -2.77 12.43
C GLU A 599 -0.20 -3.14 10.94
N GLU A 600 -1.34 -3.07 10.24
CA GLU A 600 -1.50 -3.14 8.80
C GLU A 600 -0.52 -2.24 8.04
N ASN A 601 -0.13 -1.08 8.57
CA ASN A 601 0.81 -0.16 7.91
C ASN A 601 2.29 -0.57 8.07
N GLN A 602 2.63 -1.66 8.78
CA GLN A 602 4.03 -2.02 9.06
C GLN A 602 4.86 -2.31 7.79
N PHE A 603 4.23 -2.86 6.74
CA PHE A 603 4.93 -3.18 5.49
C PHE A 603 5.48 -1.92 4.78
N LEU A 604 4.80 -0.78 4.90
CA LEU A 604 5.21 0.50 4.31
C LEU A 604 6.59 0.93 4.82
N ARG A 605 6.75 0.89 6.15
CA ARG A 605 8.01 1.21 6.83
C ARG A 605 9.15 0.31 6.36
N ILE A 606 8.87 -0.96 6.08
CA ILE A 606 9.86 -1.94 5.63
C ILE A 606 10.27 -1.64 4.18
N ALA A 607 9.33 -1.45 3.26
CA ALA A 607 9.64 -1.06 1.88
C ALA A 607 10.47 0.25 1.83
N HIS A 608 10.06 1.27 2.60
CA HIS A 608 10.79 2.54 2.74
C HIS A 608 12.19 2.36 3.34
N GLN A 609 12.35 1.47 4.34
CA GLN A 609 13.67 1.13 4.89
C GLN A 609 14.60 0.57 3.81
N TYR A 610 14.07 -0.13 2.81
CA TYR A 610 14.83 -0.66 1.69
C TYR A 610 14.83 0.24 0.44
N ASN A 611 14.39 1.49 0.56
CA ASN A 611 14.32 2.48 -0.53
C ASN A 611 13.36 2.09 -1.69
N SER A 612 12.47 1.13 -1.48
CA SER A 612 11.40 0.81 -2.42
C SER A 612 10.19 1.69 -2.14
N LYS A 613 9.60 2.27 -3.19
CA LYS A 613 8.38 3.07 -3.10
C LYS A 613 7.16 2.17 -2.98
N VAL A 614 6.12 2.66 -2.32
CA VAL A 614 4.87 1.92 -2.15
C VAL A 614 3.69 2.62 -2.80
N ASP A 615 3.02 1.88 -3.65
CA ASP A 615 1.80 2.31 -4.33
C ASP A 615 0.60 1.48 -3.82
N TRP A 616 -0.57 2.08 -3.74
CA TRP A 616 -1.82 1.35 -3.47
C TRP A 616 -2.53 1.05 -4.78
N LEU A 617 -2.85 -0.22 -5.06
CA LEU A 617 -3.78 -0.55 -6.16
C LEU A 617 -5.20 -0.37 -5.65
N ILE A 618 -5.93 0.53 -6.30
CA ILE A 618 -7.33 0.85 -5.99
C ILE A 618 -8.18 0.27 -7.11
N GLN A 619 -8.98 -0.74 -6.77
CA GLN A 619 -9.78 -1.49 -7.73
C GLN A 619 -11.28 -1.18 -7.62
N LYS A 620 -11.96 -1.10 -8.77
CA LYS A 620 -13.42 -1.10 -8.86
C LYS A 620 -13.84 -1.75 -10.18
N ASN A 621 -14.75 -2.72 -10.10
CA ASN A 621 -15.18 -3.56 -11.23
C ASN A 621 -16.72 -3.56 -11.42
N ASP A 622 -17.49 -3.20 -10.39
CA ASP A 622 -18.94 -3.15 -10.33
C ASP A 622 -19.52 -1.87 -10.99
N TRP A 623 -19.09 -1.57 -12.22
CA TRP A 623 -19.64 -0.47 -13.03
C TRP A 623 -21.00 -0.79 -13.66
N ASN A 624 -21.50 -2.01 -13.42
CA ASN A 624 -22.85 -2.47 -13.75
C ASN A 624 -23.80 -2.21 -12.56
N GLY A 625 -25.09 -2.53 -12.72
CA GLY A 625 -26.07 -2.31 -11.65
C GLY A 625 -26.33 -0.84 -11.36
N ASP A 626 -26.04 -0.39 -10.13
CA ASP A 626 -26.43 0.92 -9.62
C ASP A 626 -25.64 2.08 -10.26
N TRP A 627 -24.37 1.88 -10.63
CA TRP A 627 -23.59 2.89 -11.35
C TRP A 627 -24.27 3.31 -12.67
N LYS A 628 -24.94 2.39 -13.37
CA LYS A 628 -25.71 2.70 -14.59
C LYS A 628 -26.96 3.53 -14.32
N LYS A 629 -27.55 3.42 -13.12
CA LYS A 629 -28.75 4.17 -12.69
C LYS A 629 -28.42 5.56 -12.12
N TYR A 630 -27.17 5.80 -11.70
CA TYR A 630 -26.76 7.05 -11.09
C TYR A 630 -26.79 8.22 -12.09
N SER A 631 -27.31 9.36 -11.64
CA SER A 631 -27.21 10.64 -12.36
C SER A 631 -25.74 11.04 -12.53
N ARG A 632 -25.46 11.93 -13.48
CA ARG A 632 -24.12 12.51 -13.69
C ARG A 632 -23.58 13.17 -12.42
N GLU A 633 -24.46 13.81 -11.64
CA GLU A 633 -24.15 14.44 -10.36
C GLU A 633 -23.77 13.41 -9.29
N ASN A 634 -24.52 12.31 -9.16
CA ASN A 634 -24.19 11.24 -8.22
C ASN A 634 -22.86 10.57 -8.58
N LYS A 635 -22.62 10.29 -9.86
CA LYS A 635 -21.33 9.75 -10.33
C LYS A 635 -20.16 10.69 -10.05
N HIS A 636 -20.36 12.01 -10.20
CA HIS A 636 -19.36 13.02 -9.83
C HIS A 636 -19.12 13.03 -8.31
N ALA A 637 -20.17 12.98 -7.49
CA ALA A 637 -20.07 12.93 -6.04
C ALA A 637 -19.27 11.71 -5.55
N VAL A 638 -19.50 10.52 -6.11
CA VAL A 638 -18.71 9.31 -5.81
C VAL A 638 -17.23 9.51 -6.15
N PHE A 639 -16.92 10.11 -7.30
CA PHE A 639 -15.53 10.42 -7.65
C PHE A 639 -14.90 11.51 -6.77
N GLN A 640 -15.66 12.50 -6.28
CA GLN A 640 -15.16 13.50 -5.32
C GLN A 640 -14.92 12.90 -3.93
N ALA A 641 -15.78 11.98 -3.47
CA ALA A 641 -15.56 11.20 -2.26
C ALA A 641 -14.28 10.36 -2.39
N LEU A 642 -14.12 9.65 -3.52
CA LEU A 642 -12.93 8.86 -3.81
C LEU A 642 -11.66 9.72 -3.85
N ILE A 643 -11.67 10.89 -4.50
CA ILE A 643 -10.55 11.85 -4.47
C ILE A 643 -10.19 12.20 -3.03
N THR A 644 -11.20 12.57 -2.22
CA THR A 644 -11.01 12.94 -0.81
C THR A 644 -10.39 11.80 -0.01
N ASN A 645 -10.93 10.59 -0.12
CA ASN A 645 -10.48 9.40 0.60
C ASN A 645 -9.06 8.98 0.19
N ILE A 646 -8.72 9.00 -1.10
CA ILE A 646 -7.36 8.74 -1.60
C ILE A 646 -6.37 9.78 -1.09
N THR A 647 -6.70 11.07 -1.24
CA THR A 647 -5.85 12.17 -0.80
C THR A 647 -5.63 12.13 0.71
N GLN A 648 -6.66 11.73 1.48
CA GLN A 648 -6.57 11.55 2.92
C GLN A 648 -5.68 10.36 3.30
N LEU A 649 -5.88 9.18 2.70
CA LEU A 649 -5.04 7.99 2.89
C LEU A 649 -3.56 8.35 2.71
N LEU A 650 -3.21 8.99 1.60
CA LEU A 650 -1.83 9.28 1.23
C LEU A 650 -1.23 10.47 2.01
N ARG A 651 -2.03 11.43 2.51
CA ARG A 651 -1.54 12.53 3.37
C ARG A 651 -1.42 12.13 4.85
N THR A 652 -2.10 11.07 5.30
CA THR A 652 -1.94 10.52 6.65
C THR A 652 -0.51 10.05 6.90
N LYS A 653 0.07 10.46 8.04
CA LYS A 653 1.47 10.22 8.41
C LYS A 653 1.59 9.06 9.39
N LEU A 654 2.49 8.11 9.14
CA LEU A 654 2.73 6.94 10.01
C LEU A 654 3.05 7.38 11.44
N SER A 655 2.31 6.87 12.43
CA SER A 655 2.33 7.35 13.83
C SER A 655 3.22 6.55 14.75
N ASP A 656 3.85 5.50 14.26
CA ASP A 656 4.81 4.71 15.01
C ASP A 656 6.00 5.57 15.48
N THR A 657 6.63 5.14 16.58
CA THR A 657 7.70 5.89 17.24
C THR A 657 8.91 6.13 16.32
N ALA A 658 9.26 5.19 15.44
CA ALA A 658 10.39 5.36 14.53
C ALA A 658 10.09 6.40 13.44
N SER A 659 8.91 6.32 12.81
CA SER A 659 8.44 7.31 11.84
C SER A 659 8.32 8.71 12.43
N ARG A 660 7.86 8.83 13.69
CA ARG A 660 7.77 10.11 14.42
C ARG A 660 9.14 10.71 14.73
N LEU A 661 10.15 9.89 15.00
CA LEU A 661 11.51 10.36 15.30
C LEU A 661 12.33 10.70 14.04
N LYS A 662 12.02 10.10 12.88
CA LYS A 662 12.77 10.27 11.61
C LYS A 662 13.12 11.73 11.25
N PRO A 663 12.23 12.74 11.40
CA PRO A 663 12.60 14.13 11.11
C PRO A 663 13.66 14.70 12.05
N TYR A 664 13.67 14.26 13.31
CA TYR A 664 14.65 14.72 14.31
C TYR A 664 15.99 14.01 14.13
N THR A 665 15.99 12.71 13.85
CA THR A 665 17.22 11.92 13.65
C THR A 665 17.95 12.27 12.35
N SER A 666 17.24 12.84 11.37
CA SER A 666 17.79 13.35 10.10
C SER A 666 18.03 14.86 10.08
N LEU A 667 17.96 15.54 11.24
CA LEU A 667 18.15 17.01 11.36
C LEU A 667 17.23 17.82 10.42
N GLY A 668 16.02 17.33 10.16
CA GLY A 668 15.02 17.94 9.28
C GLY A 668 15.18 17.62 7.79
N ILE A 669 16.17 16.82 7.38
CA ILE A 669 16.40 16.45 5.97
C ILE A 669 15.31 15.48 5.47
N SER A 670 14.88 14.52 6.28
CA SER A 670 13.79 13.61 5.93
C SER A 670 12.45 14.04 6.54
N SER A 671 11.39 14.04 5.73
CA SER A 671 10.02 14.14 6.22
C SER A 671 9.59 12.88 7.00
N ARG A 672 8.54 13.03 7.81
CA ARG A 672 7.85 11.89 8.45
C ARG A 672 7.11 11.12 7.35
N PRO A 673 7.27 9.78 7.25
CA PRO A 673 6.64 8.98 6.19
C PRO A 673 5.11 9.07 6.20
N THR A 674 4.54 9.03 5.00
CA THR A 674 3.11 8.90 4.70
C THR A 674 2.71 7.43 4.55
N ARG A 675 1.41 7.15 4.38
CA ARG A 675 0.92 5.79 4.10
C ARG A 675 1.19 5.30 2.67
N GLY A 676 1.85 6.07 1.81
CA GLY A 676 2.22 5.66 0.45
C GLY A 676 2.96 6.77 -0.33
N ASP A 677 3.57 6.37 -1.44
CA ASP A 677 4.29 7.24 -2.39
C ASP A 677 3.51 7.43 -3.72
N GLY A 678 2.47 6.65 -3.94
CA GLY A 678 1.61 6.72 -5.12
C GLY A 678 0.35 5.86 -5.02
N ILE A 679 -0.43 5.90 -6.10
CA ILE A 679 -1.56 5.01 -6.35
C ILE A 679 -1.53 4.48 -7.77
N THR A 680 -2.12 3.31 -7.96
CA THR A 680 -2.46 2.77 -9.28
C THR A 680 -3.96 2.54 -9.32
N LEU A 681 -4.64 3.16 -10.28
CA LEU A 681 -6.06 2.99 -10.53
C LEU A 681 -6.26 1.77 -11.43
N TYR A 682 -7.09 0.82 -11.03
CA TYR A 682 -7.40 -0.37 -11.80
C TYR A 682 -8.92 -0.55 -11.90
N PHE A 683 -9.50 -0.04 -12.98
CA PHE A 683 -10.95 0.04 -13.18
C PHE A 683 -11.41 -0.83 -14.36
N PRO A 684 -11.30 -2.17 -14.26
CA PRO A 684 -11.74 -3.08 -15.31
C PRO A 684 -13.25 -2.95 -15.54
N ASN A 685 -13.70 -3.15 -16.78
CA ASN A 685 -15.10 -3.01 -17.21
C ASN A 685 -15.71 -1.60 -17.04
N TYR A 686 -14.91 -0.55 -16.91
CA TYR A 686 -15.42 0.82 -16.89
C TYR A 686 -16.16 1.17 -18.19
N PRO A 687 -17.28 1.91 -18.17
CA PRO A 687 -18.08 2.15 -19.37
C PRO A 687 -17.31 2.92 -20.46
N THR A 688 -17.48 2.49 -21.71
CA THR A 688 -16.77 2.99 -22.88
C THR A 688 -17.47 4.15 -23.61
N ASP A 689 -18.54 4.70 -23.03
CA ASP A 689 -19.29 5.82 -23.60
C ASP A 689 -18.58 7.19 -23.40
N PRO A 690 -18.86 8.20 -24.27
CA PRO A 690 -18.22 9.51 -24.18
C PRO A 690 -18.38 10.24 -22.85
N ASP A 691 -19.54 10.13 -22.20
CA ASP A 691 -19.83 10.87 -20.97
C ASP A 691 -19.06 10.24 -19.80
N SER A 692 -18.96 8.91 -19.75
CA SER A 692 -18.10 8.19 -18.82
C SER A 692 -16.62 8.50 -19.06
N ALA A 693 -16.17 8.59 -20.31
CA ALA A 693 -14.80 9.02 -20.61
C ALA A 693 -14.50 10.46 -20.15
N LEU A 694 -15.40 11.40 -20.39
CA LEU A 694 -15.28 12.78 -19.88
C LEU A 694 -15.28 12.83 -18.35
N LEU A 695 -16.11 12.01 -17.70
CA LEU A 695 -16.19 11.94 -16.24
C LEU A 695 -14.91 11.36 -15.62
N PHE A 696 -14.38 10.26 -16.16
CA PHE A 696 -13.09 9.70 -15.72
C PHE A 696 -11.94 10.70 -15.94
N ASN A 697 -11.94 11.42 -17.06
CA ASN A 697 -10.93 12.43 -17.36
C ASN A 697 -10.93 13.58 -16.35
N ASP A 698 -12.11 14.07 -15.92
CA ASP A 698 -12.24 15.11 -14.88
C ASP A 698 -11.75 14.61 -13.51
N PHE A 699 -12.17 13.41 -13.13
CA PHE A 699 -11.69 12.72 -11.92
C PHE A 699 -10.16 12.57 -11.90
N TYR A 700 -9.58 11.99 -12.95
CA TYR A 700 -8.14 11.73 -13.03
C TYR A 700 -7.33 13.03 -12.97
N LEU A 701 -7.68 14.04 -13.76
CA LEU A 701 -6.96 15.32 -13.78
C LEU A 701 -7.08 16.07 -12.45
N THR A 702 -8.21 15.96 -11.76
CA THR A 702 -8.42 16.56 -10.43
C THR A 702 -7.59 15.84 -9.36
N LEU A 703 -7.65 14.51 -9.30
CA LEU A 703 -6.87 13.68 -8.37
C LEU A 703 -5.37 13.90 -8.54
N ARG A 704 -4.91 13.87 -9.79
CA ARG A 704 -3.52 14.10 -10.18
C ARG A 704 -3.04 15.50 -9.78
N LYS A 705 -3.89 16.52 -9.90
CA LYS A 705 -3.58 17.90 -9.46
C LYS A 705 -3.48 18.02 -7.93
N GLU A 706 -4.34 17.34 -7.17
CA GLU A 706 -4.26 17.29 -5.71
C GLU A 706 -2.94 16.62 -5.24
N LEU A 707 -2.60 15.47 -5.81
CA LEU A 707 -1.47 14.65 -5.38
C LEU A 707 -0.10 15.16 -5.87
N ALA A 708 -0.06 15.87 -7.01
CA ALA A 708 1.17 16.51 -7.49
C ALA A 708 1.73 17.56 -6.51
N LEU A 709 0.90 18.17 -5.66
CA LEU A 709 1.33 19.12 -4.63
C LEU A 709 2.28 18.49 -3.58
N ASP A 710 2.15 17.18 -3.38
CA ASP A 710 2.91 16.40 -2.40
C ASP A 710 3.96 15.48 -3.05
N ASN A 711 4.19 15.62 -4.37
CA ASN A 711 5.07 14.76 -5.19
C ASN A 711 4.65 13.27 -5.21
N ILE A 712 3.34 13.01 -5.19
CA ILE A 712 2.73 11.67 -5.13
C ILE A 712 2.25 11.26 -6.54
N GLY A 713 2.65 10.07 -6.98
CA GLY A 713 2.35 9.59 -8.35
C GLY A 713 0.97 8.97 -8.50
N VAL A 714 0.33 9.20 -9.65
CA VAL A 714 -0.90 8.52 -10.07
C VAL A 714 -0.62 7.71 -11.32
N ASN A 715 -0.74 6.39 -11.23
CA ASN A 715 -0.61 5.47 -12.35
C ASN A 715 -1.99 4.90 -12.72
N ILE A 716 -2.12 4.34 -13.94
CA ILE A 716 -3.31 3.60 -14.38
C ILE A 716 -2.87 2.20 -14.79
N LEU A 717 -3.59 1.16 -14.36
CA LEU A 717 -3.44 -0.23 -14.81
C LEU A 717 -4.58 -0.58 -15.77
N ILE A 718 -4.24 -1.11 -16.95
CA ILE A 718 -5.17 -1.44 -18.03
C ILE A 718 -4.74 -2.78 -18.66
N SER A 719 -5.68 -3.59 -19.13
CA SER A 719 -5.37 -4.80 -19.93
C SER A 719 -5.08 -4.46 -21.39
N GLN A 720 -4.29 -5.30 -22.05
CA GLN A 720 -3.84 -5.07 -23.43
C GLN A 720 -5.01 -5.02 -24.43
N ASP A 721 -6.04 -5.85 -24.25
CA ASP A 721 -7.26 -5.86 -25.05
C ASP A 721 -8.00 -4.50 -25.01
N VAL A 722 -8.18 -3.91 -23.81
CA VAL A 722 -8.89 -2.64 -23.61
C VAL A 722 -8.17 -1.45 -24.27
N ILE A 723 -6.84 -1.46 -24.32
CA ILE A 723 -6.06 -0.39 -24.99
C ILE A 723 -5.94 -0.62 -26.51
N ASN A 724 -5.99 -1.88 -26.96
CA ASN A 724 -5.90 -2.26 -28.37
C ASN A 724 -7.25 -2.23 -29.11
N ASP A 725 -8.40 -2.15 -28.42
CA ASP A 725 -9.72 -2.04 -29.05
C ASP A 725 -9.84 -0.78 -29.93
N SER A 726 -9.52 -1.01 -31.20
CA SER A 726 -9.59 -0.05 -32.30
C SER A 726 -10.94 -0.17 -33.04
N GLY A 727 -11.84 -1.02 -32.54
CA GLY A 727 -13.07 -1.49 -33.17
C GLY A 727 -14.26 -0.54 -33.07
N GLY A 728 -14.14 0.66 -33.63
CA GLY A 728 -15.31 1.39 -34.12
C GLY A 728 -15.87 2.55 -33.29
N ASN A 729 -15.37 2.83 -32.09
CA ASN A 729 -15.66 4.10 -31.39
C ASN A 729 -14.46 4.61 -30.58
N GLN A 730 -13.89 5.76 -30.98
CA GLN A 730 -12.73 6.41 -30.32
C GLN A 730 -13.07 7.07 -28.96
N GLN A 731 -14.05 6.54 -28.22
CA GLN A 731 -14.78 7.28 -27.18
C GLN A 731 -14.63 6.73 -25.75
N GLY A 732 -13.98 5.58 -25.56
CA GLY A 732 -13.77 4.97 -24.24
C GLY A 732 -12.70 5.65 -23.37
N ALA A 733 -12.90 5.62 -22.05
CA ALA A 733 -12.02 6.27 -21.07
C ALA A 733 -10.57 5.77 -21.12
N PHE A 734 -10.36 4.48 -21.39
CA PHE A 734 -9.04 3.82 -21.37
C PHE A 734 -8.41 3.60 -22.75
N ASN A 735 -9.04 4.09 -23.82
CA ASN A 735 -8.48 3.92 -25.15
C ASN A 735 -7.16 4.70 -25.34
N LEU A 736 -6.34 4.21 -26.25
CA LEU A 736 -4.99 4.72 -26.50
C LEU A 736 -4.96 6.21 -26.83
N THR A 737 -5.89 6.69 -27.65
CA THR A 737 -6.01 8.12 -28.03
C THR A 737 -6.33 9.01 -26.83
N ASN A 738 -7.24 8.60 -25.95
CA ASN A 738 -7.59 9.34 -24.74
C ASN A 738 -6.43 9.36 -23.74
N MET A 739 -5.73 8.24 -23.54
CA MET A 739 -4.52 8.16 -22.70
C MET A 739 -3.41 9.11 -23.18
N ILE A 740 -3.16 9.18 -24.49
CA ILE A 740 -2.22 10.14 -25.08
C ILE A 740 -2.69 11.57 -24.81
N SER A 741 -3.99 11.85 -24.94
CA SER A 741 -4.56 13.19 -24.70
C SER A 741 -4.45 13.62 -23.23
N LEU A 742 -4.72 12.71 -22.27
CA LEU A 742 -4.56 12.95 -20.84
C LEU A 742 -3.11 13.26 -20.52
N ARG A 743 -2.17 12.45 -21.02
CA ARG A 743 -0.73 12.67 -20.79
C ARG A 743 -0.24 14.00 -21.35
N LYS A 744 -0.74 14.42 -22.52
CA LYS A 744 -0.39 15.74 -23.08
C LYS A 744 -0.94 16.89 -22.21
N LYS A 745 -2.14 16.74 -21.64
CA LYS A 745 -2.70 17.70 -20.66
C LYS A 745 -1.90 17.73 -19.35
N THR A 746 -1.51 16.57 -18.81
CA THR A 746 -0.72 16.49 -17.57
C THR A 746 0.66 17.12 -17.75
N ALA A 747 1.37 16.79 -18.83
CA ALA A 747 2.65 17.40 -19.16
C ALA A 747 2.58 18.94 -19.36
N GLN A 748 1.50 19.47 -19.95
CA GLN A 748 1.30 20.92 -20.09
C GLN A 748 1.02 21.62 -18.76
N GLN A 749 0.44 20.93 -17.78
CA GLN A 749 0.18 21.49 -16.46
C GLN A 749 1.46 21.60 -15.62
N ASP A 750 2.49 20.81 -15.92
CA ASP A 750 3.76 20.71 -15.21
C ASP A 750 4.84 21.70 -15.68
N ASN A 751 4.44 22.87 -16.18
CA ASN A 751 5.30 23.90 -16.79
C ASN A 751 6.41 24.51 -15.87
N SER A 752 6.73 23.91 -14.73
CA SER A 752 7.94 24.19 -13.98
C SER A 752 9.15 23.52 -14.63
N THR A 753 10.23 24.29 -14.83
CA THR A 753 11.54 23.82 -15.31
C THR A 753 12.32 23.01 -14.26
N ASP A 754 11.63 22.22 -13.44
CA ASP A 754 12.23 21.41 -12.37
C ASP A 754 12.31 19.95 -12.83
N HIS A 755 13.48 19.33 -12.68
CA HIS A 755 13.74 17.95 -13.11
C HIS A 755 13.09 16.90 -12.19
N THR A 756 12.16 17.32 -11.35
CA THR A 756 11.47 16.57 -10.30
C THR A 756 10.03 16.18 -10.67
N ALA A 757 9.62 16.37 -11.93
CA ALA A 757 8.28 16.04 -12.42
C ALA A 757 7.80 14.65 -11.95
N VAL A 758 6.59 14.63 -11.39
CA VAL A 758 5.96 13.43 -10.84
C VAL A 758 5.81 12.39 -11.95
N LYS A 759 6.49 11.24 -11.83
CA LYS A 759 6.50 10.23 -12.88
C LYS A 759 5.19 9.43 -12.88
N GLU A 760 4.37 9.68 -13.88
CA GLU A 760 3.16 8.91 -14.23
C GLU A 760 3.49 7.72 -15.11
N TYR A 761 2.87 6.58 -14.81
CA TYR A 761 3.01 5.34 -15.58
C TYR A 761 1.66 4.79 -16.04
N LEU A 762 1.66 4.25 -17.26
CA LEU A 762 0.58 3.42 -17.79
C LEU A 762 1.06 1.96 -17.68
N LEU A 763 0.51 1.22 -16.74
CA LEU A 763 0.84 -0.18 -16.53
C LEU A 763 -0.11 -1.02 -17.40
N ILE A 764 0.45 -1.89 -18.23
CA ILE A 764 -0.32 -2.66 -19.22
C ILE A 764 -0.17 -4.14 -18.90
N LEU A 765 -1.26 -4.80 -18.49
CA LEU A 765 -1.29 -6.26 -18.34
C LEU A 765 -1.19 -6.87 -19.74
N LEU A 766 -0.08 -7.55 -20.04
CA LEU A 766 0.15 -8.15 -21.35
C LEU A 766 -0.50 -9.53 -21.44
N ASP A 767 -0.99 -9.86 -22.64
CA ASP A 767 -1.51 -11.18 -22.94
C ASP A 767 -0.37 -12.22 -23.09
N GLU A 768 -0.69 -13.49 -22.82
CA GLU A 768 0.13 -14.65 -23.14
C GLU A 768 -0.23 -15.23 -24.54
N SER A 769 0.71 -15.62 -25.40
CA SER A 769 2.16 -15.60 -25.18
C SER A 769 2.79 -14.21 -25.26
N SER A 770 3.54 -13.84 -24.21
CA SER A 770 4.25 -12.56 -24.11
C SER A 770 5.15 -12.27 -25.33
N ARG A 771 5.71 -13.33 -25.93
CA ARG A 771 6.54 -13.36 -27.15
C ARG A 771 5.98 -12.51 -28.28
N ASN A 772 4.68 -12.63 -28.52
CA ASN A 772 3.97 -11.97 -29.61
C ASN A 772 3.24 -10.73 -29.09
N ALA A 773 2.56 -10.83 -27.95
CA ALA A 773 1.78 -9.75 -27.35
C ALA A 773 2.58 -8.45 -27.18
N LYS A 774 3.79 -8.52 -26.61
CA LYS A 774 4.67 -7.35 -26.40
C LYS A 774 5.11 -6.68 -27.71
N LYS A 775 5.25 -7.45 -28.79
CA LYS A 775 5.70 -6.97 -30.11
C LYS A 775 4.54 -6.36 -30.90
N GLN A 776 3.38 -7.00 -30.83
CA GLN A 776 2.15 -6.48 -31.43
C GLN A 776 1.80 -5.14 -30.78
N PHE A 777 1.74 -5.08 -29.45
CA PHE A 777 1.51 -3.85 -28.70
C PHE A 777 2.54 -2.74 -29.04
N ARG A 778 3.83 -3.07 -29.16
CA ARG A 778 4.85 -2.10 -29.61
C ARG A 778 4.58 -1.57 -31.03
N GLN A 779 4.15 -2.44 -31.94
CA GLN A 779 3.79 -2.10 -33.32
C GLN A 779 2.53 -1.24 -33.37
N ASP A 780 1.50 -1.57 -32.57
CA ASP A 780 0.27 -0.78 -32.45
C ASP A 780 0.59 0.66 -32.01
N LEU A 781 1.44 0.81 -30.99
CA LEU A 781 1.96 2.09 -30.50
C LEU A 781 2.78 2.89 -31.54
N ASP A 782 3.53 2.23 -32.43
CA ASP A 782 4.28 2.90 -33.49
C ASP A 782 3.39 3.44 -34.62
N ASN A 783 2.20 2.84 -34.80
CA ASN A 783 1.24 3.19 -35.85
C ASN A 783 0.21 4.24 -35.42
N VAL A 784 0.18 4.66 -34.14
CA VAL A 784 -0.81 5.61 -33.63
C VAL A 784 -0.67 7.00 -34.28
N PRO A 785 -1.75 7.54 -34.89
CA PRO A 785 -1.77 8.92 -35.35
C PRO A 785 -1.57 9.91 -34.18
N GLY A 786 -0.58 10.80 -34.29
CA GLY A 786 -0.35 11.87 -33.31
C GLY A 786 0.73 11.62 -32.25
N LEU A 787 1.48 10.50 -32.35
CA LEU A 787 2.73 10.27 -31.62
C LEU A 787 3.93 10.25 -32.58
N ASN A 788 4.65 11.36 -32.69
CA ASN A 788 5.77 11.52 -33.61
C ASN A 788 7.09 11.80 -32.87
N GLY A 789 8.19 11.20 -33.34
CA GLY A 789 9.55 11.47 -32.87
C GLY A 789 9.70 11.38 -31.35
N ILE A 790 10.11 12.50 -30.72
CA ILE A 790 10.38 12.58 -29.27
C ILE A 790 9.12 12.29 -28.44
N GLU A 791 7.93 12.72 -28.84
CA GLU A 791 6.69 12.47 -28.09
C GLU A 791 6.42 10.96 -27.96
N ARG A 792 6.70 10.20 -29.03
CA ARG A 792 6.53 8.74 -29.03
C ARG A 792 7.49 8.08 -28.04
N VAL A 793 8.77 8.48 -28.04
CA VAL A 793 9.76 7.99 -27.07
C VAL A 793 9.33 8.33 -25.64
N GLN A 794 8.85 9.55 -25.38
CA GLN A 794 8.37 9.97 -24.06
C GLN A 794 7.08 9.24 -23.62
N PHE A 795 6.23 8.82 -24.55
CA PHE A 795 5.06 7.99 -24.27
C PHE A 795 5.46 6.55 -23.93
N LEU A 796 6.32 5.94 -24.76
CA LEU A 796 6.87 4.60 -24.53
C LEU A 796 7.59 4.48 -23.19
N ARG A 797 8.39 5.49 -22.81
CA ARG A 797 9.08 5.54 -21.51
C ARG A 797 8.18 5.81 -20.29
N SER A 798 6.86 5.95 -20.47
CA SER A 798 5.87 5.87 -19.38
C SER A 798 5.07 4.58 -19.33
N ILE A 799 5.17 3.76 -20.35
CA ILE A 799 4.49 2.47 -20.34
C ILE A 799 5.34 1.47 -19.55
N ILE A 800 4.70 0.70 -18.68
CA ILE A 800 5.31 -0.44 -17.98
C ILE A 800 4.49 -1.68 -18.36
N PRO A 801 4.97 -2.55 -19.27
CA PRO A 801 4.35 -3.85 -19.48
C PRO A 801 4.41 -4.68 -18.20
N VAL A 802 3.32 -5.34 -17.84
CA VAL A 802 3.15 -6.16 -16.64
C VAL A 802 2.91 -7.61 -17.05
N LEU A 803 3.74 -8.52 -16.56
CA LEU A 803 3.74 -9.95 -16.92
C LEU A 803 3.24 -10.84 -15.77
N GLN A 804 2.56 -11.94 -16.09
CA GLN A 804 2.20 -13.03 -15.17
C GLN A 804 3.17 -14.21 -15.37
N PHE A 805 4.33 -14.16 -14.72
CA PHE A 805 5.37 -15.17 -14.93
C PHE A 805 5.06 -16.52 -14.26
N ASP A 806 5.15 -17.60 -15.06
CA ASP A 806 4.77 -18.95 -14.68
C ASP A 806 5.83 -19.77 -13.92
N ASN A 807 7.02 -19.22 -13.69
CA ASN A 807 8.20 -19.91 -13.12
C ASN A 807 8.78 -21.05 -13.97
N HIS A 808 8.34 -21.22 -15.22
CA HIS A 808 8.81 -22.27 -16.13
C HIS A 808 9.57 -21.70 -17.34
N ASN A 809 9.05 -20.68 -18.02
CA ASN A 809 9.60 -20.20 -19.28
C ASN A 809 10.71 -19.14 -19.11
N TRP A 810 11.79 -19.49 -18.39
CA TRP A 810 12.88 -18.58 -18.01
C TRP A 810 13.58 -17.89 -19.20
N GLN A 811 13.66 -18.54 -20.36
CA GLN A 811 14.22 -17.92 -21.57
C GLN A 811 13.29 -16.82 -22.11
N GLN A 812 11.98 -17.06 -22.13
CA GLN A 812 11.01 -16.03 -22.55
C GLN A 812 11.02 -14.85 -21.58
N LEU A 813 11.16 -15.09 -20.28
CA LEU A 813 11.29 -14.02 -19.28
C LEU A 813 12.56 -13.16 -19.52
N GLU A 814 13.70 -13.76 -19.87
CA GLU A 814 14.92 -12.98 -20.24
C GLU A 814 14.65 -12.13 -21.49
N ASP A 815 14.05 -12.70 -22.52
CA ASP A 815 13.64 -11.99 -23.74
C ASP A 815 12.62 -10.88 -23.47
N ASP A 816 11.73 -11.04 -22.49
CA ASP A 816 10.73 -10.03 -22.10
C ASP A 816 11.36 -8.88 -21.32
N ILE A 817 12.24 -9.19 -20.36
CA ILE A 817 12.99 -8.21 -19.57
C ILE A 817 13.90 -7.35 -20.46
N VAL A 818 14.68 -7.96 -21.35
CA VAL A 818 15.55 -7.24 -22.30
C VAL A 818 14.74 -6.38 -23.28
N TYR A 819 13.63 -6.92 -23.79
CA TYR A 819 12.77 -6.14 -24.68
C TYR A 819 12.14 -4.94 -23.97
N ALA A 820 11.75 -5.10 -22.70
CA ALA A 820 11.14 -4.06 -21.89
C ALA A 820 12.13 -2.96 -21.49
N SER A 821 13.37 -3.28 -21.13
CA SER A 821 14.40 -2.28 -20.82
C SER A 821 14.68 -1.37 -22.01
N ASP A 822 14.72 -1.94 -23.22
CA ASP A 822 15.07 -1.20 -24.42
C ASP A 822 13.89 -0.39 -24.99
N ASN A 823 12.65 -0.87 -24.88
CA ASN A 823 11.49 -0.25 -25.53
C ASN A 823 10.60 0.58 -24.61
N PHE A 824 10.53 0.28 -23.31
CA PHE A 824 9.51 0.81 -22.40
C PHE A 824 10.10 1.55 -21.19
N GLY A 825 9.27 2.07 -20.29
CA GLY A 825 9.71 2.79 -19.09
C GLY A 825 10.22 1.89 -17.95
N GLY A 826 10.08 0.57 -18.09
CA GLY A 826 10.26 -0.38 -17.01
C GLY A 826 9.61 -1.72 -17.32
N ILE A 827 9.50 -2.57 -16.31
CA ILE A 827 8.78 -3.84 -16.34
C ILE A 827 8.02 -4.06 -15.02
N GLY A 828 6.81 -4.60 -15.13
CA GLY A 828 5.99 -5.03 -14.02
C GLY A 828 5.90 -6.54 -13.95
N LEU A 829 5.85 -7.07 -12.73
CA LEU A 829 5.55 -8.47 -12.45
C LEU A 829 4.28 -8.54 -11.60
N TRP A 830 3.24 -9.17 -12.14
CA TRP A 830 1.99 -9.40 -11.44
C TRP A 830 2.10 -10.64 -10.55
N ALA A 831 1.90 -10.48 -9.24
CA ALA A 831 1.94 -11.55 -8.24
C ALA A 831 3.10 -12.57 -8.42
N PRO A 832 4.36 -12.13 -8.62
CA PRO A 832 5.46 -13.03 -8.87
C PRO A 832 5.74 -13.95 -7.67
N ASN A 833 6.50 -15.01 -7.90
CA ASN A 833 7.01 -15.84 -6.81
C ASN A 833 7.98 -15.03 -5.92
N PHE A 834 7.46 -14.46 -4.84
CA PHE A 834 8.22 -13.64 -3.89
C PHE A 834 9.30 -14.43 -3.15
N ASP A 835 9.14 -15.74 -2.97
CA ASP A 835 10.16 -16.60 -2.38
C ASP A 835 11.35 -16.81 -3.33
N ASN A 836 11.11 -16.93 -4.64
CA ASN A 836 12.17 -16.93 -5.66
C ASN A 836 12.88 -15.56 -5.72
N ILE A 837 12.13 -14.46 -5.66
CA ILE A 837 12.70 -13.11 -5.60
C ILE A 837 13.57 -12.93 -4.34
N ALA A 838 13.15 -13.49 -3.21
CA ALA A 838 13.86 -13.40 -1.93
C ALA A 838 15.22 -14.13 -1.89
N ILE A 839 15.53 -14.99 -2.87
CA ILE A 839 16.81 -15.67 -2.96
C ILE A 839 17.94 -14.63 -3.12
N PRO A 840 18.99 -14.65 -2.27
CA PRO A 840 20.10 -13.72 -2.39
C PRO A 840 20.98 -14.06 -3.60
N VAL A 841 21.14 -13.10 -4.50
CA VAL A 841 21.99 -13.26 -5.69
C VAL A 841 23.46 -13.40 -5.28
N THR A 842 24.07 -14.52 -5.70
CA THR A 842 25.48 -14.86 -5.45
C THR A 842 26.37 -14.68 -6.67
N ASP A 843 25.81 -14.77 -7.87
CA ASP A 843 26.50 -14.67 -9.15
C ASP A 843 25.60 -13.96 -10.17
N LEU A 844 26.10 -12.87 -10.76
CA LEU A 844 25.39 -12.05 -11.75
C LEU A 844 25.75 -12.41 -13.20
N SER A 845 26.77 -13.24 -13.41
CA SER A 845 27.23 -13.62 -14.76
C SER A 845 26.31 -14.63 -15.44
N GLN A 846 25.47 -15.31 -14.66
CA GLN A 846 24.53 -16.32 -15.14
C GLN A 846 23.40 -15.71 -15.98
N SER A 847 22.84 -16.49 -16.91
CA SER A 847 21.58 -16.16 -17.58
C SER A 847 20.39 -16.40 -16.65
N CYS A 848 19.22 -15.86 -17.01
CA CYS A 848 17.96 -16.23 -16.36
C CYS A 848 17.72 -17.73 -16.41
N PHE A 849 17.96 -18.31 -17.58
CA PHE A 849 17.72 -19.73 -17.84
C PHE A 849 18.56 -20.65 -16.93
N HIS A 850 19.81 -20.28 -16.64
CA HIS A 850 20.68 -21.07 -15.76
C HIS A 850 20.48 -20.78 -14.27
N SER A 851 20.28 -19.51 -13.90
CA SER A 851 20.12 -19.13 -12.49
C SER A 851 18.75 -19.46 -11.91
N GLN A 852 17.70 -19.47 -12.75
CA GLN A 852 16.29 -19.63 -12.37
C GLN A 852 15.89 -18.70 -11.21
N GLN A 853 16.42 -17.47 -11.23
CA GLN A 853 16.20 -16.44 -10.21
C GLN A 853 15.73 -15.14 -10.87
N ILE A 854 14.51 -14.71 -10.55
CA ILE A 854 13.93 -13.45 -11.02
C ILE A 854 14.85 -12.27 -10.64
N ALA A 855 15.49 -12.32 -9.46
CA ALA A 855 16.42 -11.31 -9.00
C ALA A 855 17.68 -11.17 -9.89
N VAL A 856 18.23 -12.29 -10.40
CA VAL A 856 19.37 -12.26 -11.35
C VAL A 856 18.95 -11.63 -12.67
N CYS A 857 17.81 -12.05 -13.20
CA CYS A 857 17.24 -11.53 -14.44
C CYS A 857 17.08 -10.00 -14.46
N LEU A 858 16.52 -9.46 -13.37
CA LEU A 858 16.26 -8.03 -13.25
C LEU A 858 17.57 -7.25 -13.06
N LEU A 859 18.44 -7.68 -12.14
CA LEU A 859 19.70 -6.99 -11.85
C LEU A 859 20.66 -6.96 -13.04
N LYS A 860 20.68 -8.01 -13.86
CA LYS A 860 21.55 -8.09 -15.04
C LYS A 860 21.15 -7.07 -16.12
N ASN A 861 19.85 -6.91 -16.38
CA ASN A 861 19.35 -6.16 -17.54
C ASN A 861 18.94 -4.72 -17.23
N TYR A 862 18.53 -4.41 -15.99
CA TYR A 862 18.10 -3.05 -15.62
C TYR A 862 19.24 -2.17 -15.06
N ARG A 863 20.46 -2.67 -14.92
CA ARG A 863 21.60 -1.86 -14.43
C ARG A 863 22.20 -0.93 -15.49
N PRO A 864 22.80 0.20 -15.09
CA PRO A 864 23.60 1.04 -15.99
C PRO A 864 24.79 0.28 -16.58
N ALA A 865 24.92 0.32 -17.91
CA ALA A 865 26.02 -0.31 -18.65
C ALA A 865 27.44 0.19 -18.27
N ASN A 866 27.55 1.31 -17.54
CA ASN A 866 28.82 1.92 -17.12
C ASN A 866 29.30 1.44 -15.73
N LEU A 867 28.52 0.62 -15.01
CA LEU A 867 28.89 0.06 -13.72
C LEU A 867 29.37 -1.39 -13.90
N ALA A 868 30.54 -1.71 -13.34
CA ALA A 868 31.07 -3.07 -13.38
C ALA A 868 30.09 -4.07 -12.72
N GLU A 869 30.02 -5.29 -13.26
CA GLU A 869 29.22 -6.41 -12.74
C GLU A 869 29.65 -6.79 -11.32
N ARG A 870 29.12 -6.08 -10.31
CA ARG A 870 29.43 -6.32 -8.90
C ARG A 870 28.15 -6.34 -8.07
N ILE A 871 28.06 -7.31 -7.18
CA ILE A 871 27.00 -7.41 -6.19
C ILE A 871 27.26 -6.34 -5.11
N PRO A 872 26.23 -5.66 -4.58
CA PRO A 872 26.40 -4.68 -3.51
C PRO A 872 27.24 -5.22 -2.35
N SER A 873 28.23 -4.45 -1.93
CA SER A 873 29.15 -4.87 -0.86
C SER A 873 28.40 -5.04 0.47
N GLY A 874 28.94 -5.84 1.40
CA GLY A 874 28.32 -5.99 2.73
C GLY A 874 28.17 -4.64 3.47
N ILE A 875 29.12 -3.72 3.26
CA ILE A 875 29.11 -2.37 3.85
C ILE A 875 28.00 -1.51 3.24
N GLU A 876 27.84 -1.55 1.92
CA GLU A 876 26.78 -0.84 1.18
C GLU A 876 25.38 -1.32 1.59
N ARG A 877 25.17 -2.64 1.62
CA ARG A 877 23.92 -3.25 2.09
C ARG A 877 23.61 -2.87 3.53
N PHE A 878 24.59 -3.01 4.43
CA PHE A 878 24.45 -2.61 5.82
C PHE A 878 24.11 -1.12 5.96
N THR A 879 24.83 -0.25 5.25
CA THR A 879 24.67 1.20 5.34
C THR A 879 23.28 1.62 4.89
N CYS A 880 22.79 1.13 3.74
CA CYS A 880 21.49 1.56 3.25
C CYS A 880 20.33 1.05 4.12
N VAL A 881 20.35 -0.21 4.56
CA VAL A 881 19.31 -0.80 5.43
C VAL A 881 19.29 -0.15 6.82
N ASN A 882 20.45 0.29 7.33
CA ASN A 882 20.58 0.93 8.64
C ASN A 882 20.71 2.47 8.57
N ARG A 883 20.44 3.11 7.43
CA ARG A 883 20.76 4.53 7.21
C ARG A 883 20.17 5.47 8.26
N TRP A 884 18.94 5.24 8.73
CA TRP A 884 18.34 6.06 9.80
C TRP A 884 19.00 5.85 11.17
N GLY A 885 19.45 4.62 11.46
CA GLY A 885 20.25 4.33 12.66
C GLY A 885 21.62 4.98 12.61
N LEU A 886 22.25 5.03 11.43
CA LEU A 886 23.51 5.72 11.19
C LEU A 886 23.34 7.25 11.28
N GLN A 887 22.27 7.83 10.73
CA GLN A 887 21.94 9.27 10.89
C GLN A 887 21.71 9.64 12.37
N LEU A 888 20.97 8.81 13.13
CA LEU A 888 20.81 8.98 14.58
C LEU A 888 22.16 8.91 15.30
N THR A 889 22.98 7.91 14.99
CA THR A 889 24.31 7.72 15.61
C THR A 889 25.23 8.91 15.32
N LEU A 890 25.25 9.41 14.08
CA LEU A 890 25.96 10.63 13.70
C LEU A 890 25.45 11.85 14.49
N THR A 891 24.14 12.01 14.61
CA THR A 891 23.52 13.10 15.39
C THR A 891 23.89 13.03 16.87
N LEU A 892 23.93 11.83 17.47
CA LEU A 892 24.38 11.61 18.84
C LEU A 892 25.87 11.93 19.04
N PHE A 893 26.74 11.56 18.10
CA PHE A 893 28.15 11.94 18.13
C PHE A 893 28.35 13.46 18.02
N LEU A 894 27.61 14.14 17.13
CA LEU A 894 27.65 15.60 17.00
C LEU A 894 27.17 16.29 18.28
N PHE A 895 26.09 15.79 18.90
CA PHE A 895 25.61 16.29 20.19
C PHE A 895 26.63 16.06 21.31
N ALA A 896 27.24 14.87 21.39
CA ALA A 896 28.28 14.57 22.37
C ALA A 896 29.51 15.47 22.20
N ALA A 897 29.92 15.77 20.97
CA ALA A 897 31.00 16.71 20.69
C ALA A 897 30.66 18.13 21.19
N ILE A 898 29.43 18.61 20.95
CA ILE A 898 28.96 19.91 21.48
C ILE A 898 28.97 19.91 23.02
N VAL A 899 28.47 18.85 23.66
CA VAL A 899 28.50 18.71 25.13
C VAL A 899 29.93 18.73 25.66
N ILE A 900 30.87 18.01 25.04
CA ILE A 900 32.29 18.02 25.42
C ILE A 900 32.89 19.43 25.28
N VAL A 901 32.58 20.17 24.22
CA VAL A 901 33.04 21.56 24.05
C VAL A 901 32.45 22.48 25.12
N VAL A 902 31.15 22.37 25.43
CA VAL A 902 30.50 23.16 26.49
C VAL A 902 31.06 22.82 27.88
N LEU A 903 31.28 21.54 28.18
CA LEU A 903 31.89 21.10 29.43
C LEU A 903 33.36 21.56 29.54
N PHE A 904 34.12 21.50 28.45
CA PHE A 904 35.49 22.02 28.37
C PHE A 904 35.52 23.54 28.62
N ILE A 905 34.56 24.30 28.10
CA ILE A 905 34.49 25.75 28.36
C ILE A 905 34.09 26.04 29.81
N LYS A 906 33.15 25.28 30.39
CA LYS A 906 32.59 25.56 31.73
C LYS A 906 33.38 24.99 32.92
N TYR A 907 34.10 23.88 32.77
CA TYR A 907 34.69 23.14 33.90
C TYR A 907 36.19 22.88 33.73
N CYS A 908 37.00 23.44 34.64
CA CYS A 908 38.46 23.31 34.60
C CYS A 908 38.97 21.86 34.73
N GLU A 909 38.29 21.00 35.51
CA GLU A 909 38.66 19.58 35.61
C GLU A 909 38.51 18.84 34.28
N VAL A 910 37.43 19.14 33.54
CA VAL A 910 37.22 18.62 32.18
C VAL A 910 38.30 19.15 31.24
N GLN A 911 38.76 20.41 31.38
CA GLN A 911 39.90 20.90 30.61
C GLN A 911 41.18 20.10 30.89
N VAL A 912 41.47 19.76 32.16
CA VAL A 912 42.65 18.96 32.52
C VAL A 912 42.55 17.55 31.96
N PHE A 913 41.39 16.90 32.09
CA PHE A 913 41.12 15.58 31.52
C PHE A 913 41.25 15.59 29.99
N VAL A 914 40.58 16.54 29.31
CA VAL A 914 40.61 16.66 27.85
C VAL A 914 42.01 16.97 27.33
N LYS A 915 42.80 17.81 28.03
CA LYS A 915 44.21 18.05 27.66
C LYS A 915 45.07 16.80 27.83
N ARG A 916 44.87 16.02 28.90
CA ARG A 916 45.63 14.78 29.16
C ARG A 916 45.34 13.68 28.14
N TYR A 917 44.08 13.53 27.74
CA TYR A 917 43.61 12.49 26.82
C TYR A 917 43.24 13.02 25.43
N PHE A 918 43.80 14.16 25.01
CA PHE A 918 43.36 14.90 23.82
C PHE A 918 43.30 14.04 22.55
N LEU A 919 44.35 13.26 22.26
CA LEU A 919 44.40 12.40 21.07
C LEU A 919 43.37 11.26 21.12
N TRP A 920 43.12 10.69 22.31
CA TRP A 920 42.10 9.66 22.50
C TRP A 920 40.69 10.23 22.32
N ILE A 921 40.41 11.37 22.93
CA ILE A 921 39.11 12.03 22.81
C ILE A 921 38.88 12.47 21.36
N LEU A 922 39.87 13.10 20.71
CA LEU A 922 39.79 13.45 19.30
C LEU A 922 39.58 12.22 18.40
N GLY A 923 40.29 11.12 18.65
CA GLY A 923 40.08 9.87 17.92
C GLY A 923 38.65 9.33 18.08
N CYS A 924 38.16 9.23 19.32
CA CYS A 924 36.84 8.71 19.63
C CYS A 924 35.67 9.63 19.23
N THR A 925 35.86 10.95 19.18
CA THR A 925 34.80 11.91 18.82
C THR A 925 34.83 12.36 17.37
N LEU A 926 35.94 12.20 16.65
CA LEU A 926 36.07 12.65 15.26
C LEU A 926 36.04 11.49 14.25
N LEU A 927 36.73 10.37 14.51
CA LEU A 927 36.83 9.29 13.53
C LEU A 927 35.48 8.56 13.30
N PRO A 928 34.72 8.13 14.33
CA PRO A 928 33.43 7.47 14.10
C PRO A 928 32.42 8.32 13.32
N PRO A 929 32.13 9.60 13.66
CA PRO A 929 31.19 10.39 12.88
C PRO A 929 31.69 10.73 11.48
N ILE A 930 33.01 10.90 11.24
CA ILE A 930 33.53 11.06 9.87
C ILE A 930 33.28 9.78 9.05
N SER A 931 33.59 8.60 9.59
CA SER A 931 33.33 7.34 8.90
C SER A 931 31.85 7.14 8.60
N ILE A 932 30.96 7.41 9.57
CA ILE A 932 29.51 7.32 9.39
C ILE A 932 29.03 8.34 8.34
N PHE A 933 29.53 9.58 8.37
CA PHE A 933 29.19 10.62 7.40
C PHE A 933 29.63 10.25 5.98
N VAL A 934 30.83 9.68 5.81
CA VAL A 934 31.30 9.18 4.50
C VAL A 934 30.47 8.01 3.99
N LEU A 935 30.08 7.07 4.87
CA LEU A 935 29.17 5.97 4.50
C LEU A 935 27.80 6.50 4.05
N LEU A 936 27.21 7.40 4.82
CA LEU A 936 25.94 8.05 4.46
C LEU A 936 26.07 8.87 3.16
N LEU A 937 27.15 9.62 2.96
CA LEU A 937 27.34 10.41 1.74
C LEU A 937 27.39 9.52 0.47
N ASN A 938 27.95 8.32 0.55
CA ASN A 938 28.05 7.39 -0.58
C ASN A 938 26.78 6.55 -0.79
N TYR A 939 26.03 6.22 0.27
CA TYR A 939 24.98 5.19 0.24
C TYR A 939 23.60 5.64 0.78
N ASP A 940 23.44 6.90 1.20
CA ASP A 940 22.14 7.47 1.58
C ASP A 940 21.57 8.29 0.41
N PRO A 941 20.43 7.89 -0.19
CA PRO A 941 19.85 8.58 -1.33
C PRO A 941 19.43 10.03 -1.01
N TYR A 942 19.12 10.35 0.25
CA TYR A 942 18.83 11.73 0.66
C TYR A 942 20.06 12.65 0.60
N LEU A 943 21.27 12.08 0.64
CA LEU A 943 22.54 12.80 0.50
C LEU A 943 23.14 12.68 -0.90
N ALA A 944 22.51 11.97 -1.85
CA ALA A 944 23.01 11.81 -3.21
C ALA A 944 23.11 13.15 -3.99
N SER A 945 22.28 14.15 -3.63
CA SER A 945 22.39 15.51 -4.18
C SER A 945 23.65 16.25 -3.69
N LEU A 946 24.15 15.91 -2.49
CA LEU A 946 25.37 16.43 -1.91
C LEU A 946 26.60 15.66 -2.42
N SER A 947 26.49 14.35 -2.62
CA SER A 947 27.60 13.49 -3.08
C SER A 947 28.00 13.71 -4.54
N LYS A 948 27.06 14.17 -5.39
CA LYS A 948 27.31 14.53 -6.80
C LYS A 948 28.29 15.70 -7.02
N GLY A 949 28.85 16.29 -5.96
CA GLY A 949 29.95 17.25 -6.05
C GLY A 949 30.95 17.09 -4.90
N ASN A 950 32.21 17.49 -5.14
CA ASN A 950 33.29 17.36 -4.15
C ASN A 950 33.16 18.27 -2.91
N VAL A 951 32.15 19.14 -2.87
CA VAL A 951 32.00 20.21 -1.86
C VAL A 951 31.87 19.68 -0.43
N PRO A 952 31.04 18.65 -0.10
CA PRO A 952 30.93 18.16 1.28
C PRO A 952 32.22 17.50 1.77
N PHE A 953 32.95 16.80 0.89
CA PHE A 953 34.25 16.21 1.20
C PHE A 953 35.31 17.29 1.48
N ILE A 954 35.33 18.36 0.69
CA ILE A 954 36.19 19.54 0.91
C ILE A 954 35.84 20.24 2.23
N ILE A 955 34.55 20.41 2.55
CA ILE A 955 34.11 21.02 3.83
C ILE A 955 34.47 20.11 5.01
N ALA A 956 34.26 18.80 4.92
CA ALA A 956 34.59 17.85 5.98
C ALA A 956 36.10 17.76 6.22
N MET A 957 36.91 17.66 5.17
CA MET A 957 38.38 17.74 5.29
C MET A 957 38.82 19.11 5.81
N GLY A 958 38.24 20.21 5.32
CA GLY A 958 38.58 21.56 5.75
C GLY A 958 38.29 21.79 7.24
N ALA A 959 37.12 21.36 7.73
CA ALA A 959 36.76 21.42 9.14
C ALA A 959 37.66 20.51 9.99
N SER A 960 37.96 19.29 9.53
CA SER A 960 38.85 18.36 10.22
C SER A 960 40.27 18.91 10.34
N ALA A 961 40.82 19.41 9.23
CA ALA A 961 42.13 20.05 9.19
C ALA A 961 42.15 21.30 10.06
N PHE A 962 41.11 22.14 10.03
CA PHE A 962 41.02 23.32 10.89
C PHE A 962 41.00 22.95 12.37
N ILE A 963 40.21 21.93 12.78
CA ILE A 963 40.17 21.45 14.17
C ILE A 963 41.53 20.89 14.61
N VAL A 964 42.18 20.09 13.76
CA VAL A 964 43.52 19.52 14.06
C VAL A 964 44.58 20.62 14.14
N ILE A 965 44.62 21.54 13.18
CA ILE A 965 45.59 22.65 13.13
C ILE A 965 45.36 23.60 14.30
N PHE A 966 44.11 24.01 14.56
CA PHE A 966 43.79 24.93 15.65
C PHE A 966 44.01 24.28 17.03
N GLY A 967 43.66 23.00 17.18
CA GLY A 967 43.98 22.21 18.38
C GLY A 967 45.49 22.07 18.61
N TYR A 968 46.26 21.79 17.57
CA TYR A 968 47.72 21.74 17.61
C TYR A 968 48.33 23.10 17.95
N LEU A 969 47.86 24.18 17.33
CA LEU A 969 48.31 25.55 17.61
C LEU A 969 47.96 26.00 19.04
N TYR A 970 46.78 25.64 19.54
CA TYR A 970 46.37 25.90 20.93
C TYR A 970 47.22 25.11 21.94
N LEU A 971 47.49 23.83 21.67
CA LEU A 971 48.41 23.02 22.49
C LEU A 971 49.85 23.57 22.44
N ARG A 972 50.29 24.08 21.28
CA ARG A 972 51.61 24.71 21.10
C ARG A 972 51.71 26.04 21.84
N SER A 973 50.67 26.87 21.82
CA SER A 973 50.65 28.18 22.50
C SER A 973 50.59 28.08 24.03
N GLN A 974 50.22 26.93 24.59
CA GLN A 974 50.27 26.69 26.05
C GLN A 974 51.52 25.92 26.51
N ARG A 975 52.43 25.53 25.60
CA ARG A 975 53.79 25.07 25.98
C ARG A 975 54.72 26.23 26.37
N THR A 976 54.34 27.48 26.11
CA THR A 976 54.92 28.63 26.82
C THR A 976 54.28 28.74 28.20
N VAL A 977 55.05 28.38 29.22
CA VAL A 977 54.70 28.47 30.66
C VAL A 977 54.13 29.87 30.97
N PRO A 978 53.05 29.98 31.78
CA PRO A 978 52.52 31.29 32.15
C PRO A 978 53.55 32.06 32.98
N GLN A 979 54.11 33.13 32.41
CA GLN A 979 54.81 34.11 33.23
C GLN A 979 53.80 34.75 34.18
N ARG A 980 53.98 34.51 35.49
CA ARG A 980 53.30 35.28 36.54
C ARG A 980 53.47 36.77 36.25
N GLN A 981 52.37 37.50 36.12
CA GLN A 981 52.38 38.95 36.20
C GLN A 981 52.86 39.36 37.59
N ARG A 982 54.17 39.54 37.75
CA ARG A 982 54.70 40.47 38.74
C ARG A 982 54.42 41.86 38.18
N ALA A 983 53.71 42.68 38.93
CA ALA A 983 53.73 44.12 38.72
C ALA A 983 55.17 44.60 38.97
N ILE A 984 55.94 44.75 37.89
CA ILE A 984 57.29 45.32 37.92
C ILE A 984 57.12 46.79 37.54
N PRO A 985 57.41 47.76 38.43
CA PRO A 985 57.44 49.16 38.04
C PRO A 985 58.50 49.36 36.95
N GLN A 986 58.17 50.17 35.94
CA GLN A 986 59.04 50.44 34.80
C GLN A 986 60.41 51.01 35.24
N ARG A 987 61.41 50.14 35.41
CA ARG A 987 62.83 50.53 35.43
C ARG A 987 63.34 50.73 34.00
N GLN A 988 62.86 51.78 33.32
CA GLN A 988 63.34 52.22 31.99
C GLN A 988 64.78 52.78 31.99
N GLY A 989 65.64 52.33 32.90
CA GLY A 989 66.98 52.87 33.13
C GLY A 989 68.14 51.90 32.96
N LEU A 990 67.92 50.59 32.86
CA LEU A 990 68.98 49.56 33.00
C LEU A 990 69.19 48.67 31.76
N GLY A 991 68.58 49.00 30.63
CA GLY A 991 68.82 48.28 29.37
C GLY A 991 70.12 48.70 28.68
N PHE A 992 70.59 47.89 27.74
CA PHE A 992 71.82 48.18 26.97
C PHE A 992 71.47 49.07 25.76
N PRO A 993 72.00 50.30 25.64
CA PRO A 993 71.75 51.14 24.47
C PRO A 993 72.57 50.68 23.26
N ILE A 994 71.97 50.72 22.07
CA ILE A 994 72.64 50.36 20.80
C ILE A 994 72.30 51.45 19.79
N ILE A 995 73.20 52.42 19.63
CA ILE A 995 73.05 53.43 18.57
C ILE A 995 73.49 52.83 17.25
N THR A 996 72.67 53.02 16.23
CA THR A 996 72.97 52.73 14.82
C THR A 996 72.61 53.97 14.01
N TRP A 997 73.26 54.20 12.88
CA TRP A 997 72.90 55.28 11.97
C TRP A 997 72.95 54.83 10.51
N ILE A 998 72.08 55.43 9.70
CA ILE A 998 71.97 55.17 8.26
C ILE A 998 71.77 56.49 7.51
N ILE A 999 72.11 56.49 6.24
CA ILE A 999 71.81 57.58 5.31
C ILE A 999 70.77 57.05 4.31
N GLU A 1000 69.62 57.72 4.25
CA GLU A 1000 68.57 57.47 3.27
C GLU A 1000 68.56 58.60 2.25
N ASN A 1001 68.44 58.26 0.96
CA ASN A 1001 68.16 59.20 -0.12
C ASN A 1001 66.94 58.66 -0.87
N ASP A 1002 65.78 59.28 -0.64
CA ASP A 1002 64.49 58.87 -1.19
C ASP A 1002 63.74 60.08 -1.79
N GLU A 1003 62.49 59.89 -2.20
CA GLU A 1003 61.64 60.97 -2.74
C GLU A 1003 61.44 62.15 -1.76
N ARG A 1004 61.78 61.98 -0.48
CA ARG A 1004 61.71 63.01 0.57
C ARG A 1004 63.06 63.71 0.80
N GLY A 1005 64.05 63.43 -0.05
CA GLY A 1005 65.39 64.01 -0.03
C GLY A 1005 66.41 63.20 0.78
N PHE A 1006 67.52 63.85 1.10
CA PHE A 1006 68.63 63.23 1.82
C PHE A 1006 68.39 63.33 3.33
N ARG A 1007 68.47 62.21 4.05
CA ARG A 1007 68.23 62.13 5.50
C ARG A 1007 69.28 61.24 6.18
N TRP A 1008 70.04 61.81 7.12
CA TRP A 1008 70.91 61.06 8.03
C TRP A 1008 70.13 60.74 9.31
N ILE A 1009 69.84 59.46 9.54
CA ILE A 1009 68.95 58.97 10.61
C ILE A 1009 69.77 58.20 11.62
N ILE A 1010 69.60 58.54 12.90
CA ILE A 1010 70.21 57.87 14.04
C ILE A 1010 69.09 57.20 14.84
N ARG A 1011 69.23 55.91 15.15
CA ARG A 1011 68.23 55.10 15.86
C ARG A 1011 68.87 54.35 17.02
N ASN A 1012 68.23 54.41 18.18
CA ASN A 1012 68.58 53.54 19.31
C ASN A 1012 67.81 52.21 19.20
N ARG A 1013 68.48 51.13 18.77
CA ARG A 1013 67.92 49.77 18.71
C ARG A 1013 68.09 48.99 20.03
N GLY A 1014 68.67 49.62 21.04
CA GLY A 1014 68.92 49.02 22.35
C GLY A 1014 67.69 49.00 23.26
N THR A 1015 67.81 48.32 24.40
CA THR A 1015 66.74 48.20 25.41
C THR A 1015 66.80 49.28 26.50
N GLY A 1016 67.88 50.08 26.54
CA GLY A 1016 68.04 51.22 27.44
C GLY A 1016 68.22 52.53 26.70
N TYR A 1017 68.14 53.66 27.42
CA TYR A 1017 68.37 54.96 26.80
C TYR A 1017 69.86 55.23 26.59
N ALA A 1018 70.17 55.96 25.52
CA ALA A 1018 71.50 56.48 25.22
C ALA A 1018 71.55 57.99 25.47
N ILE A 1019 72.69 58.53 25.87
CA ILE A 1019 72.98 59.97 25.79
C ILE A 1019 74.21 60.15 24.89
N ILE A 1020 74.05 60.86 23.78
CA ILE A 1020 75.17 61.15 22.88
C ILE A 1020 76.13 62.14 23.57
N LYS A 1021 77.41 61.77 23.64
CA LYS A 1021 78.47 62.54 24.33
C LYS A 1021 79.41 63.27 23.36
N ARG A 1022 79.76 62.62 22.25
CA ARG A 1022 80.62 63.17 21.19
C ARG A 1022 80.16 62.59 19.85
N ILE A 1023 80.29 63.39 18.80
CA ILE A 1023 80.23 62.90 17.43
C ILE A 1023 81.51 63.36 16.76
N GLU A 1024 82.21 62.42 16.15
CA GLU A 1024 83.40 62.67 15.36
C GLU A 1024 83.11 62.27 13.92
N ILE A 1025 83.14 63.26 13.03
CA ILE A 1025 82.92 63.08 11.60
C ILE A 1025 84.27 63.20 10.93
N LEU A 1026 84.63 62.18 10.16
CA LEU A 1026 85.83 62.13 9.34
C LEU A 1026 85.39 62.17 7.88
N LEU A 1027 85.87 63.15 7.13
CA LEU A 1027 85.72 63.24 5.68
C LEU A 1027 87.10 63.03 5.04
N ASP A 1028 87.26 62.00 4.22
CA ASP A 1028 88.55 61.58 3.65
C ASP A 1028 89.66 61.36 4.68
N GLY A 1029 89.27 60.98 5.90
CA GLY A 1029 90.16 60.79 7.04
C GLY A 1029 90.53 62.06 7.82
N GLN A 1030 90.06 63.25 7.40
CA GLN A 1030 90.22 64.49 8.16
C GLN A 1030 89.01 64.76 9.06
N ALA A 1031 89.26 65.09 10.33
CA ALA A 1031 88.21 65.43 11.28
C ALA A 1031 87.61 66.80 10.99
N VAL A 1032 86.29 66.86 10.88
CA VAL A 1032 85.53 68.10 10.65
C VAL A 1032 84.71 68.45 11.89
N ALA A 1033 84.64 69.74 12.22
CA ALA A 1033 84.16 70.21 13.53
C ALA A 1033 82.70 69.85 13.85
N ASP A 1034 81.86 69.81 12.81
CA ASP A 1034 80.47 69.39 12.90
C ASP A 1034 79.96 68.88 11.53
N ALA A 1035 78.71 68.38 11.51
CA ALA A 1035 78.05 67.94 10.28
C ALA A 1035 77.85 69.07 9.27
N LYS A 1036 77.96 70.33 9.70
CA LYS A 1036 77.88 71.49 8.81
C LYS A 1036 79.18 71.68 8.03
N THR A 1037 80.30 71.67 8.74
CA THR A 1037 81.65 71.77 8.18
C THR A 1037 81.92 70.62 7.20
N ALA A 1038 81.45 69.42 7.53
CA ALA A 1038 81.47 68.26 6.63
C ALA A 1038 80.77 68.54 5.28
N LEU A 1039 79.58 69.14 5.34
CA LEU A 1039 78.74 69.38 4.17
C LEU A 1039 79.28 70.52 3.29
N GLU A 1040 79.79 71.59 3.91
CA GLU A 1040 80.40 72.72 3.21
C GLU A 1040 81.68 72.29 2.45
N ALA A 1041 82.45 71.36 3.01
CA ALA A 1041 83.63 70.77 2.37
C ALA A 1041 83.30 69.91 1.13
N VAL A 1042 82.23 69.10 1.17
CA VAL A 1042 81.77 68.29 0.03
C VAL A 1042 81.15 69.14 -1.08
N LEU A 1043 80.45 70.22 -0.73
CA LEU A 1043 79.60 70.95 -1.68
C LEU A 1043 80.25 72.15 -2.36
N ASN A 1044 81.34 72.70 -1.81
CA ASN A 1044 81.94 74.00 -2.16
C ASN A 1044 80.96 75.16 -2.02
N SER A 1045 80.78 75.66 -0.78
CA SER A 1045 80.16 76.95 -0.41
C SER A 1045 78.88 77.38 -1.17
N ASN A 1046 78.06 76.42 -1.61
CA ASN A 1046 76.88 76.67 -2.42
C ASN A 1046 75.75 77.26 -1.56
N LYS A 1047 75.56 78.58 -1.62
CA LYS A 1047 74.67 79.38 -0.77
C LYS A 1047 73.16 79.08 -0.91
N HIS A 1048 72.76 78.17 -1.79
CA HIS A 1048 71.36 77.86 -2.08
C HIS A 1048 70.81 76.59 -1.41
N LEU A 1049 71.64 75.79 -0.71
CA LEU A 1049 71.11 74.61 0.00
C LEU A 1049 70.34 74.97 1.27
N LEU A 1050 69.04 74.68 1.27
CA LEU A 1050 68.22 74.64 2.49
C LEU A 1050 68.35 73.28 3.16
N TRP A 1051 68.79 73.32 4.41
CA TRP A 1051 69.14 72.15 5.21
C TRP A 1051 68.79 72.36 6.68
N LYS A 1052 68.61 71.25 7.40
CA LYS A 1052 68.30 71.26 8.82
C LYS A 1052 69.18 70.23 9.53
N SER A 1053 70.08 70.70 10.38
CA SER A 1053 70.79 69.88 11.36
C SER A 1053 70.18 70.07 12.75
N LEU A 1054 70.27 69.04 13.59
CA LEU A 1054 69.89 69.11 15.00
C LEU A 1054 71.15 68.98 15.87
N PRO A 1055 71.24 69.70 17.00
CA PRO A 1055 72.31 69.48 17.97
C PRO A 1055 72.10 68.11 18.63
N LEU A 1056 72.93 67.14 18.24
CA LEU A 1056 72.85 65.76 18.71
C LEU A 1056 73.60 65.53 20.03
N ILE A 1057 74.64 66.30 20.32
CA ILE A 1057 75.40 66.18 21.57
C ILE A 1057 74.50 66.56 22.76
N GLY A 1058 74.48 65.72 23.80
CA GLY A 1058 73.58 65.84 24.95
C GLY A 1058 72.17 65.29 24.72
N LYS A 1059 71.79 64.92 23.49
CA LYS A 1059 70.48 64.32 23.21
C LYS A 1059 70.37 62.96 23.88
N LYS A 1060 69.38 62.83 24.78
CA LYS A 1060 68.89 61.55 25.30
C LYS A 1060 67.99 60.90 24.24
N MET A 1061 68.26 59.64 23.91
CA MET A 1061 67.48 58.80 23.00
C MET A 1061 66.93 57.58 23.74
N LEU A 1062 65.60 57.45 23.79
CA LEU A 1062 64.90 56.30 24.36
C LEU A 1062 65.05 55.04 23.48
N PRO A 1063 64.76 53.83 23.99
CA PRO A 1063 64.64 52.62 23.17
C PRO A 1063 63.68 52.83 21.99
N ASN A 1064 64.12 52.45 20.79
CA ASN A 1064 63.45 52.67 19.51
C ASN A 1064 63.22 54.15 19.11
N GLU A 1065 63.80 55.13 19.81
CA GLU A 1065 63.75 56.54 19.35
C GLU A 1065 64.62 56.74 18.11
N GLU A 1066 64.12 57.57 17.19
CA GLU A 1066 64.76 57.97 15.94
C GLU A 1066 64.95 59.48 15.90
N VAL A 1067 66.14 59.94 15.53
CA VAL A 1067 66.49 61.35 15.40
C VAL A 1067 67.18 61.57 14.06
N ILE A 1068 66.75 62.60 13.33
CA ILE A 1068 67.38 62.99 12.07
C ILE A 1068 68.51 63.97 12.40
N GLY A 1069 69.76 63.55 12.17
CA GLY A 1069 70.93 64.39 12.40
C GLY A 1069 71.10 65.48 11.34
N LEU A 1070 70.67 65.18 10.12
CA LEU A 1070 70.78 66.06 8.95
C LEU A 1070 69.65 65.75 7.96
N ALA A 1071 69.00 66.78 7.41
CA ALA A 1071 68.08 66.67 6.29
C ALA A 1071 68.29 67.75 5.23
N ILE A 1072 68.22 67.36 3.95
CA ILE A 1072 68.07 68.24 2.78
C ILE A 1072 66.74 67.87 2.13
N SER A 1073 65.76 68.77 2.19
CA SER A 1073 64.38 68.48 1.78
C SER A 1073 64.10 68.75 0.30
N ASP A 1074 65.00 69.41 -0.43
CA ASP A 1074 64.92 69.56 -1.88
C ASP A 1074 65.50 68.30 -2.57
N PRO A 1075 64.71 67.52 -3.33
CA PRO A 1075 65.20 66.30 -3.98
C PRO A 1075 66.33 66.53 -4.98
N ALA A 1076 66.34 67.66 -5.70
CA ALA A 1076 67.39 67.96 -6.67
C ALA A 1076 68.74 68.20 -5.99
N SER A 1077 68.75 69.04 -4.94
CA SER A 1077 69.93 69.28 -4.09
C SER A 1077 70.34 68.02 -3.31
N ALA A 1078 69.39 67.19 -2.87
CA ALA A 1078 69.67 65.93 -2.20
C ALA A 1078 70.40 64.92 -3.10
N ILE A 1079 69.94 64.74 -4.35
CA ILE A 1079 70.60 63.87 -5.34
C ILE A 1079 71.98 64.42 -5.71
N ALA A 1080 72.11 65.73 -5.90
CA ALA A 1080 73.40 66.37 -6.18
C ALA A 1080 74.38 66.23 -5.00
N PHE A 1081 73.89 66.34 -3.76
CA PHE A 1081 74.68 66.13 -2.55
C PHE A 1081 75.10 64.68 -2.36
N ASP A 1082 74.18 63.71 -2.47
CA ASP A 1082 74.49 62.28 -2.34
C ASP A 1082 75.51 61.83 -3.39
N LYS A 1083 75.38 62.32 -4.64
CA LYS A 1083 76.38 62.04 -5.68
C LYS A 1083 77.78 62.52 -5.29
N LYS A 1084 77.91 63.78 -4.86
CA LYS A 1084 79.19 64.33 -4.40
C LYS A 1084 79.71 63.64 -3.14
N LEU A 1085 78.83 63.35 -2.17
CA LEU A 1085 79.21 62.70 -0.91
C LEU A 1085 79.81 61.31 -1.14
N ARG A 1086 79.36 60.58 -2.17
CA ARG A 1086 79.92 59.28 -2.58
C ARG A 1086 81.31 59.38 -3.23
N GLU A 1087 81.73 60.56 -3.67
CA GLU A 1087 83.09 60.82 -4.15
C GLU A 1087 84.10 60.94 -2.97
N HIS A 1088 83.59 61.05 -1.73
CA HIS A 1088 84.37 61.16 -0.49
C HIS A 1088 84.15 59.97 0.46
N LYS A 1089 85.13 59.70 1.32
CA LYS A 1089 85.04 58.67 2.38
C LYS A 1089 84.54 59.29 3.69
N LEU A 1090 83.22 59.30 3.88
CA LEU A 1090 82.60 59.67 5.15
C LEU A 1090 82.67 58.53 6.19
N GLN A 1091 83.17 58.81 7.38
CA GLN A 1091 83.05 57.95 8.56
C GLN A 1091 82.48 58.79 9.72
N VAL A 1092 81.56 58.23 10.51
CA VAL A 1092 80.97 58.92 11.66
C VAL A 1092 80.98 58.03 12.89
N HIS A 1093 81.79 58.44 13.87
CA HIS A 1093 81.87 57.80 15.18
C HIS A 1093 81.00 58.57 16.18
N ILE A 1094 79.97 57.90 16.70
CA ILE A 1094 79.08 58.46 17.72
C ILE A 1094 79.46 57.83 19.07
N THR A 1095 80.04 58.62 19.98
CA THR A 1095 80.25 58.22 21.37
C THR A 1095 79.00 58.50 22.18
N TYR A 1096 78.48 57.50 22.89
CA TYR A 1096 77.28 57.62 23.72
C TYR A 1096 77.41 56.83 25.02
N CYS A 1097 76.61 57.17 26.03
CA CYS A 1097 76.59 56.46 27.31
C CYS A 1097 75.20 56.00 27.76
N SER A 1098 75.17 55.04 28.70
CA SER A 1098 73.96 54.56 29.38
C SER A 1098 73.62 55.42 30.60
N ALA A 1099 72.60 55.00 31.37
CA ALA A 1099 72.34 55.53 32.70
C ALA A 1099 73.49 55.32 33.70
N ASN A 1100 74.30 54.28 33.51
CA ASN A 1100 75.44 53.95 34.37
C ASN A 1100 76.73 54.67 33.93
N ASN A 1101 76.64 55.55 32.92
CA ASN A 1101 77.74 56.34 32.36
C ASN A 1101 78.84 55.52 31.63
N ASP A 1102 78.66 54.21 31.46
CA ASP A 1102 79.44 53.35 30.55
C ASP A 1102 79.44 53.95 29.14
N GLN A 1103 80.58 53.96 28.45
CA GLN A 1103 80.72 54.60 27.13
C GLN A 1103 80.96 53.59 26.01
N TRP A 1104 80.24 53.79 24.89
CA TRP A 1104 80.42 53.06 23.64
C TRP A 1104 80.60 54.02 22.49
N VAL A 1105 81.25 53.54 21.43
CA VAL A 1105 81.32 54.19 20.12
C VAL A 1105 80.59 53.30 19.11
N SER A 1106 79.75 53.91 18.27
CA SER A 1106 79.27 53.26 17.05
C SER A 1106 79.79 53.98 15.82
N ASP A 1107 80.25 53.22 14.84
CA ASP A 1107 80.62 53.67 13.49
C ASP A 1107 79.45 53.58 12.48
N GLY A 1108 78.26 53.19 12.96
CA GLY A 1108 77.05 52.95 12.17
C GLY A 1108 76.80 51.48 11.81
N LYS A 1109 77.82 50.62 11.85
CA LYS A 1109 77.72 49.18 11.56
C LYS A 1109 77.97 48.32 12.79
N GLU A 1110 78.96 48.69 13.58
CA GLU A 1110 79.36 48.00 14.81
C GLU A 1110 79.25 48.94 16.02
N VAL A 1111 79.41 48.34 17.21
CA VAL A 1111 79.44 49.05 18.49
C VAL A 1111 80.60 48.49 19.30
N SER A 1112 81.55 49.35 19.67
CA SER A 1112 82.70 49.01 20.50
C SER A 1112 82.61 49.72 21.86
N VAL A 1113 83.15 49.07 22.90
CA VAL A 1113 83.30 49.69 24.23
C VAL A 1113 84.49 50.65 24.16
N VAL A 1114 84.33 51.86 24.68
CA VAL A 1114 85.48 52.76 24.86
C VAL A 1114 86.29 52.23 26.04
N ALA A 1115 87.46 51.65 25.74
CA ALA A 1115 88.41 51.27 26.78
C ALA A 1115 88.76 52.52 27.60
N ALA A 1116 88.58 52.47 28.91
CA ALA A 1116 88.85 53.60 29.78
C ALA A 1116 90.33 53.98 29.68
N ALA A 1117 90.61 55.17 29.15
CA ALA A 1117 91.93 55.77 29.23
C ALA A 1117 92.25 55.98 30.72
N SER A 1118 93.32 55.35 31.19
CA SER A 1118 93.81 55.43 32.56
C SER A 1118 94.16 56.87 32.92
N TYR A 1119 93.49 57.40 33.95
CA TYR A 1119 94.06 58.37 34.88
C TYR A 1119 94.81 57.62 35.98
#